data_AF-A0A524HH42-F1
#
_entry.id   AF-A0A524HH42-F1
#
_cell.length_a   1.000
_cell.length_b   1.000
_cell.length_c   1.000
_cell.angle_alpha   90.00
_cell.angle_beta   90.00
_cell.angle_gamma   90.00
#
_symmetry.space_group_name_H-M   'P 1'
#
loop_
_entity.id
_entity.type
_entity.pdbx_description
1 polymer ?
#
loop_
_entity_poly.entity_id
_entity_poly.type
_entity_poly.pdbx_seq_one_letter_code
_entity_poly.pdbx_strand_id
1 'polypeptide(L)'
;MRSKSIFSLLSCLTVINFCSLSLHAAAIPVGSEYTNTIGMKFVRIEPGEFEMGQKKKLVQEVLPEIEGGDRGGRFDLLADGDFDEKPVHKVKISKAFHMGVYEVTNKQYELFDPSHKLFRGKHDLSRKDDEAVIYVSWYDAQSFCRWLSDKEQLPYRLATEAEWEYACRAGTSTNYSTGDILPAEYENKPGNNCLVKTDIPVGQTPANPWGLHDMHGNVEEWCYDWYGPYIDKDQIDPVGYIDGDFRVSRGGSFGTFSYFLRSANRMGTLPDERQWATGFRVVIGELPRTKPLPLPEKPGHQRNVVQRSSEEVKKGPDPTRPYFKGPRKFMKIDRGATGPLFAGHNHSPQITACSNGDLLSSWFTCVSEKDREMGRGGSRLRWGNDEWDGASVFWDVPDRNDSVCALWTDEKGKIFHLAGTDIGATYSYHSLGLRTSTDNGATWSKVMIFNPDHKLLPPWTAGHWLTGPVFRTNDGGIAFVTDGWPTLWYSHDDGLTWQDCGGDIKGNHPGVVQLRDGRMLGFTRGGDLRGEVIVTQYDDLGTTKVHSNEKRPYWMPKCVSDDMGKTWTKTPSIFTDVGGGQRLAMMRLKEGPILFASFTDRGIIITDKSGAKREIRGLYTAISEDEGETWSTVKLVTDDGPGIGGMTTNGAYFAFSQRNSEYRGYLAVCQAPNGLVHLISSYSHYTFNLAWLKQPNEPLKYPPMRVKPAVETFTGPDFDLKDWEPYHGYSGGFNGKGQLTMISTSHFQGINRLIGEGSFEMNMAFENISFNPRAKTASPGITIWIKDAMMRRLHFYIRDDRVSLGLADEEEPVKPNWERNPDIKCATPPKSAKLKFIYNEDKKQIRIFYGLDGQEALTELPHSKVGIYLGRPFTECNAVYIMMSNGKVGMDYFDVKPIEP
;
A
#
# COMPACT_ATOMS: atom_id res chain seq x y z
N MET A 1 -38.07 44.83 18.76
CA MET A 1 -38.26 46.28 18.97
C MET A 1 -36.87 46.93 18.91
N ARG A 2 -36.43 47.56 17.80
CA ARG A 2 -36.41 49.04 17.52
C ARG A 2 -35.91 49.84 18.74
N SER A 3 -34.84 50.67 18.71
CA SER A 3 -34.43 51.80 17.83
C SER A 3 -32.91 52.09 18.00
N LYS A 4 -32.06 52.49 17.03
CA LYS A 4 -31.96 53.67 16.11
C LYS A 4 -31.75 55.06 16.74
N SER A 5 -30.56 55.67 16.55
CA SER A 5 -30.28 57.02 15.96
C SER A 5 -28.76 57.34 16.07
N ILE A 6 -27.97 57.49 14.99
CA ILE A 6 -27.75 58.66 14.10
C ILE A 6 -27.11 59.88 14.81
N PHE A 7 -25.90 60.26 14.38
CA PHE A 7 -25.45 61.66 14.26
C PHE A 7 -24.41 61.80 13.13
N SER A 8 -24.55 62.88 12.34
CA SER A 8 -23.80 63.20 11.12
C SER A 8 -22.80 64.35 11.30
N LEU A 9 -21.75 64.32 10.47
CA LEU A 9 -20.94 65.39 9.84
C LEU A 9 -21.00 66.84 10.39
N LEU A 10 -19.81 67.45 10.61
CA LEU A 10 -19.29 68.52 9.74
C LEU A 10 -17.76 68.78 9.95
N SER A 11 -17.02 68.65 8.84
CA SER A 11 -15.83 69.37 8.35
C SER A 11 -14.96 70.26 9.26
N CYS A 12 -13.64 70.01 9.23
CA CYS A 12 -12.61 71.05 9.14
C CYS A 12 -11.46 70.55 8.24
N LEU A 13 -11.18 71.30 7.16
CA LEU A 13 -10.08 71.07 6.24
C LEU A 13 -8.74 71.30 6.94
N THR A 14 -7.86 70.30 6.92
CA THR A 14 -6.41 70.50 6.99
C THR A 14 -5.79 69.85 5.78
N VAL A 15 -5.35 70.68 4.83
CA VAL A 15 -4.58 70.25 3.65
C VAL A 15 -3.21 69.81 4.15
N ILE A 16 -3.02 68.50 4.32
CA ILE A 16 -1.69 67.89 4.44
C ILE A 16 -1.33 67.43 3.03
N ASN A 17 -0.35 68.12 2.44
CA ASN A 17 0.34 67.69 1.23
C ASN A 17 1.00 66.33 1.50
N PHE A 18 0.33 65.24 1.12
CA PHE A 18 1.03 63.99 0.87
C PHE A 18 1.77 64.17 -0.45
N CYS A 19 3.09 64.38 -0.36
CA CYS A 19 3.98 64.04 -1.47
C CYS A 19 3.69 62.59 -1.84
N SER A 20 3.07 62.39 -3.00
CA SER A 20 3.01 61.11 -3.69
C SER A 20 4.44 60.72 -4.06
N LEU A 21 5.13 60.02 -3.15
CA LEU A 21 6.27 59.20 -3.50
C LEU A 21 5.74 58.08 -4.38
N SER A 22 5.78 58.29 -5.69
CA SER A 22 5.75 57.22 -6.66
C SER A 22 6.92 56.27 -6.35
N LEU A 23 6.63 55.15 -5.67
CA LEU A 23 7.54 54.01 -5.66
C LEU A 23 7.78 53.63 -7.12
N HIS A 24 8.95 53.99 -7.64
CA HIS A 24 9.40 53.48 -8.92
C HIS A 24 9.70 52.00 -8.70
N ALA A 25 8.93 51.12 -9.32
CA ALA A 25 9.29 49.70 -9.42
C ALA A 25 10.71 49.62 -10.02
N ALA A 26 11.60 48.86 -9.39
CA ALA A 26 12.95 48.69 -9.91
C ALA A 26 12.86 47.95 -11.26
N ALA A 27 13.67 48.36 -12.23
CA ALA A 27 13.70 47.70 -13.53
C ALA A 27 14.23 46.27 -13.35
N ILE A 28 13.52 45.28 -13.92
CA ILE A 28 13.96 43.88 -13.92
C ILE A 28 15.37 43.81 -14.53
N PRO A 29 16.32 43.07 -13.91
CA PRO A 29 17.67 42.92 -14.45
C PRO A 29 17.66 42.46 -15.92
N VAL A 30 18.58 42.99 -16.72
CA VAL A 30 18.71 42.64 -18.15
C VAL A 30 20.00 41.89 -18.50
N GLY A 31 20.97 41.85 -17.58
CA GLY A 31 22.22 41.11 -17.75
C GLY A 31 22.02 39.60 -17.72
N SER A 32 23.00 38.86 -18.24
CA SER A 32 23.05 37.39 -18.17
C SER A 32 23.19 36.87 -16.73
N GLU A 33 23.80 37.66 -15.86
CA GLU A 33 23.96 37.39 -14.44
C GLU A 33 23.47 38.57 -13.60
N TYR A 34 22.98 38.28 -12.40
CA TYR A 34 22.58 39.28 -11.41
C TYR A 34 22.90 38.78 -10.00
N THR A 35 23.44 39.64 -9.13
CA THR A 35 23.58 39.34 -7.70
C THR A 35 22.78 40.36 -6.91
N ASN A 36 21.89 39.88 -6.05
CA ASN A 36 20.98 40.74 -5.30
C ASN A 36 21.61 41.27 -4.00
N THR A 37 20.85 42.05 -3.22
CA THR A 37 21.36 42.73 -2.03
C THR A 37 21.69 41.80 -0.86
N ILE A 38 21.21 40.55 -0.90
CA ILE A 38 21.52 39.52 0.11
C ILE A 38 22.53 38.47 -0.38
N GLY A 39 23.16 38.71 -1.54
CA GLY A 39 24.23 37.88 -2.09
C GLY A 39 23.77 36.63 -2.85
N MET A 40 22.48 36.51 -3.18
CA MET A 40 21.99 35.47 -4.08
C MET A 40 22.42 35.78 -5.51
N LYS A 41 22.97 34.79 -6.21
CA LYS A 41 23.32 34.86 -7.63
C LYS A 41 22.19 34.33 -8.48
N PHE A 42 21.95 34.97 -9.62
CA PHE A 42 20.93 34.59 -10.58
C PHE A 42 21.52 34.56 -11.99
N VAL A 43 21.03 33.63 -12.80
CA VAL A 43 21.29 33.56 -14.25
C VAL A 43 20.00 33.83 -15.02
N ARG A 44 20.14 34.49 -16.17
CA ARG A 44 19.02 34.79 -17.06
C ARG A 44 18.67 33.56 -17.91
N ILE A 45 17.42 33.12 -17.83
CA ILE A 45 16.85 32.07 -18.65
C ILE A 45 16.08 32.71 -19.80
N GLU A 46 16.47 32.41 -21.03
CA GLU A 46 15.83 32.98 -22.23
C GLU A 46 14.53 32.25 -22.59
N PRO A 47 13.58 32.93 -23.27
CA PRO A 47 12.36 32.29 -23.76
C PRO A 47 12.64 31.12 -24.70
N GLY A 48 11.75 30.13 -24.71
CA GLY A 48 11.84 29.01 -25.64
C GLY A 48 10.72 27.99 -25.47
N GLU A 49 10.90 26.83 -26.11
CA GLU A 49 9.92 25.76 -26.14
C GLU A 49 10.61 24.43 -25.81
N PHE A 50 9.91 23.53 -25.12
CA PHE A 50 10.39 22.19 -24.79
C PHE A 50 9.23 21.19 -24.70
N GLU A 51 9.57 19.90 -24.68
CA GLU A 51 8.61 18.82 -24.37
C GLU A 51 8.64 18.55 -22.87
N MET A 52 7.52 18.81 -22.19
CA MET A 52 7.34 18.58 -20.77
C MET A 52 6.86 17.14 -20.51
N GLY A 53 7.46 16.47 -19.52
CA GLY A 53 7.18 15.08 -19.18
C GLY A 53 8.19 14.05 -19.72
N GLN A 54 7.95 12.78 -19.41
CA GLN A 54 8.90 11.70 -19.73
C GLN A 54 8.58 11.06 -21.09
N LYS A 55 9.46 11.31 -22.05
CA LYS A 55 9.35 10.80 -23.42
C LYS A 55 10.25 9.61 -23.71
N LYS A 56 11.48 9.63 -23.20
CA LYS A 56 12.46 8.57 -23.45
C LYS A 56 12.23 7.39 -22.51
N LYS A 57 12.49 6.19 -23.00
CA LYS A 57 12.52 5.02 -22.13
C LYS A 57 13.75 5.09 -21.22
N LEU A 58 13.57 4.74 -19.96
CA LEU A 58 14.63 4.68 -18.97
C LEU A 58 15.50 3.45 -19.20
N VAL A 59 16.80 3.61 -18.96
CA VAL A 59 17.78 2.52 -19.00
C VAL A 59 17.79 1.77 -17.67
N GLN A 60 18.24 0.51 -17.68
CA GLN A 60 18.15 -0.37 -16.52
C GLN A 60 18.89 0.17 -15.29
N GLU A 61 19.95 0.94 -15.50
CA GLU A 61 20.78 1.58 -14.48
C GLU A 61 20.04 2.68 -13.71
N VAL A 62 18.98 3.25 -14.30
CA VAL A 62 18.17 4.32 -13.67
C VAL A 62 16.95 3.75 -12.94
N LEU A 63 16.50 2.56 -13.32
CA LEU A 63 15.34 1.93 -12.68
C LEU A 63 15.67 1.60 -11.22
N PRO A 64 14.77 1.93 -10.27
CA PRO A 64 15.04 1.68 -8.86
C PRO A 64 15.29 0.18 -8.62
N GLU A 65 16.35 -0.15 -7.89
CA GLU A 65 16.53 -1.49 -7.30
C GLU A 65 15.54 -1.64 -6.14
N ILE A 66 14.24 -1.69 -6.45
CA ILE A 66 13.18 -2.05 -5.52
C ILE A 66 13.55 -3.41 -4.92
N GLU A 67 13.82 -3.45 -3.62
CA GLU A 67 13.83 -4.70 -2.87
C GLU A 67 12.45 -5.30 -3.04
N GLY A 68 12.31 -6.22 -3.99
CA GLY A 68 11.29 -7.22 -3.89
C GLY A 68 11.48 -7.82 -2.51
N GLY A 69 10.57 -7.53 -1.58
CA GLY A 69 10.26 -8.51 -0.56
C GLY A 69 9.93 -9.85 -1.25
N ASP A 70 9.52 -10.86 -0.51
CA ASP A 70 9.10 -12.15 -1.08
C ASP A 70 7.92 -12.06 -2.12
N ARG A 71 7.55 -10.87 -2.60
CA ARG A 71 6.39 -10.49 -3.39
C ARG A 71 6.67 -9.65 -4.66
N GLY A 72 7.94 -9.54 -5.10
CA GLY A 72 8.32 -9.23 -6.50
C GLY A 72 7.61 -8.08 -7.23
N GLY A 73 7.97 -6.83 -6.91
CA GLY A 73 7.56 -5.66 -7.68
C GLY A 73 8.03 -5.69 -9.14
N ARG A 74 7.22 -5.17 -10.07
CA ARG A 74 7.48 -5.09 -11.52
C ARG A 74 8.41 -3.91 -11.86
N PHE A 75 9.63 -4.18 -12.30
CA PHE A 75 10.61 -3.16 -12.73
C PHE A 75 10.38 -2.61 -14.14
N ASP A 76 9.72 -3.38 -15.01
CA ASP A 76 9.42 -2.99 -16.39
C ASP A 76 8.32 -1.92 -16.49
N LEU A 77 7.46 -1.79 -15.46
CA LEU A 77 6.37 -0.82 -15.46
C LEU A 77 6.81 0.63 -15.34
N LEU A 78 7.96 0.88 -14.70
CA LEU A 78 8.51 2.23 -14.51
C LEU A 78 9.45 2.66 -15.64
N ALA A 79 9.67 1.78 -16.64
CA ALA A 79 10.59 2.04 -17.74
C ALA A 79 10.19 3.23 -18.62
N ASP A 80 8.92 3.60 -18.62
CA ASP A 80 8.43 4.77 -19.35
C ASP A 80 8.23 6.00 -18.44
N GLY A 81 8.84 6.02 -17.25
CA GLY A 81 8.60 7.03 -16.22
C GLY A 81 7.28 6.83 -15.46
N ASP A 82 7.04 7.72 -14.50
CA ASP A 82 5.84 7.69 -13.65
C ASP A 82 4.58 8.00 -14.46
N PHE A 83 3.43 7.61 -13.91
CA PHE A 83 2.14 7.77 -14.61
C PHE A 83 1.76 9.25 -14.78
N ASP A 84 2.25 10.14 -13.92
CA ASP A 84 1.91 11.56 -13.87
C ASP A 84 2.89 12.46 -14.61
N GLU A 85 3.94 11.87 -15.20
CA GLU A 85 4.84 12.50 -16.17
C GLU A 85 4.25 12.45 -17.60
N LYS A 86 2.99 12.02 -17.73
CA LYS A 86 2.26 11.77 -18.98
C LYS A 86 0.90 12.48 -18.98
N PRO A 87 0.39 12.87 -20.17
CA PRO A 87 1.06 12.78 -21.47
C PRO A 87 2.19 13.80 -21.62
N VAL A 88 3.19 13.45 -22.44
CA VAL A 88 4.21 14.40 -22.89
C VAL A 88 3.54 15.44 -23.79
N HIS A 89 3.78 16.72 -23.53
CA HIS A 89 3.15 17.82 -24.25
C HIS A 89 4.12 18.99 -24.43
N LYS A 90 3.85 19.85 -25.41
CA LYS A 90 4.72 20.99 -25.71
C LYS A 90 4.40 22.17 -24.79
N VAL A 91 5.44 22.78 -24.22
CA VAL A 91 5.32 23.99 -23.41
C VAL A 91 6.19 25.09 -23.98
N LYS A 92 5.64 26.30 -24.05
CA LYS A 92 6.36 27.53 -24.39
C LYS A 92 6.52 28.42 -23.17
N ILE A 93 7.76 28.80 -22.87
CA ILE A 93 8.10 29.89 -21.97
C ILE A 93 8.30 31.15 -22.82
N SER A 94 7.39 32.13 -22.71
CA SER A 94 7.31 33.26 -23.63
C SER A 94 8.13 34.48 -23.21
N LYS A 95 8.53 34.55 -21.93
CA LYS A 95 9.30 35.67 -21.36
C LYS A 95 10.53 35.16 -20.66
N ALA A 96 11.61 35.94 -20.74
CA ALA A 96 12.81 35.69 -19.97
C ALA A 96 12.53 35.93 -18.48
N PHE A 97 13.24 35.20 -17.63
CA PHE A 97 13.25 35.38 -16.19
C PHE A 97 14.66 35.10 -15.67
N HIS A 98 14.97 35.60 -14.48
CA HIS A 98 16.21 35.22 -13.79
C HIS A 98 15.92 34.14 -12.77
N MET A 99 16.78 33.14 -12.67
CA MET A 99 16.63 32.03 -11.72
C MET A 99 17.85 31.96 -10.83
N GLY A 100 17.61 31.72 -9.52
CA GLY A 100 18.67 31.53 -8.55
C GLY A 100 19.59 30.41 -8.99
N VAL A 101 20.90 30.69 -9.00
CA VAL A 101 21.95 29.72 -9.36
C VAL A 101 21.93 28.51 -8.41
N TYR A 102 21.52 28.74 -7.18
CA TYR A 102 21.43 27.80 -6.07
C TYR A 102 20.06 27.89 -5.38
N GLU A 103 19.74 26.90 -4.57
CA GLU A 103 18.68 26.96 -3.57
C GLU A 103 18.96 28.03 -2.52
N VAL A 104 17.90 28.48 -1.82
CA VAL A 104 18.02 29.44 -0.73
C VAL A 104 18.76 28.77 0.43
N THR A 105 19.80 29.43 0.96
CA THR A 105 20.55 28.91 2.10
C THR A 105 19.95 29.29 3.44
N ASN A 106 20.30 28.58 4.51
CA ASN A 106 19.91 28.96 5.88
C ASN A 106 20.25 30.42 6.21
N LYS A 107 21.47 30.86 5.87
CA LYS A 107 21.91 32.24 6.12
C LYS A 107 21.04 33.26 5.39
N GLN A 108 20.63 32.97 4.16
CA GLN A 108 19.76 33.88 3.39
C GLN A 108 18.35 33.90 3.97
N TYR A 109 17.78 32.73 4.26
CA TYR A 109 16.44 32.60 4.83
C TYR A 109 16.32 33.28 6.20
N GLU A 110 17.34 33.18 7.04
CA GLU A 110 17.34 33.77 8.38
C GLU A 110 17.43 35.31 8.39
N LEU A 111 17.72 35.95 7.26
CA LEU A 111 17.56 37.40 7.12
C LEU A 111 16.09 37.81 7.06
N PHE A 112 15.22 36.89 6.61
CA PHE A 112 13.77 37.04 6.61
C PHE A 112 13.17 36.56 7.93
N ASP A 113 13.52 35.35 8.36
CA ASP A 113 13.02 34.76 9.61
C ASP A 113 14.18 34.20 10.47
N PRO A 114 14.71 35.01 11.41
CA PRO A 114 15.78 34.58 12.30
C PRO A 114 15.43 33.38 13.19
N SER A 115 14.14 33.10 13.41
CA SER A 115 13.70 31.99 14.27
C SER A 115 13.97 30.61 13.64
N HIS A 116 14.16 30.57 12.32
CA HIS A 116 14.46 29.34 11.59
C HIS A 116 15.75 28.64 12.06
N LYS A 117 16.66 29.37 12.72
CA LYS A 117 17.84 28.80 13.42
C LYS A 117 17.51 27.64 14.35
N LEU A 118 16.29 27.57 14.88
CA LEU A 118 15.82 26.47 15.75
C LEU A 118 15.70 25.13 15.01
N PHE A 119 15.57 25.14 13.68
CA PHE A 119 15.48 23.93 12.85
C PHE A 119 16.84 23.41 12.37
N ARG A 120 17.91 24.21 12.49
CA ARG A 120 19.26 23.77 12.10
C ARG A 120 19.69 22.55 12.89
N GLY A 121 20.24 21.55 12.19
CA GLY A 121 20.67 20.31 12.82
C GLY A 121 19.54 19.40 13.28
N LYS A 122 18.27 19.76 13.07
CA LYS A 122 17.15 18.83 13.28
C LYS A 122 17.37 17.63 12.35
N HIS A 123 17.35 16.44 12.95
CA HIS A 123 17.69 15.17 12.29
C HIS A 123 19.13 15.10 11.74
N ASP A 124 20.06 15.87 12.33
CA ASP A 124 21.47 15.96 11.93
C ASP A 124 21.69 16.52 10.50
N LEU A 125 20.72 17.29 9.99
CA LEU A 125 20.71 17.89 8.66
C LEU A 125 20.79 19.43 8.72
N SER A 126 21.28 20.05 7.64
CA SER A 126 21.26 21.51 7.42
C SER A 126 21.72 22.34 8.65
N ARG A 127 22.97 22.17 9.07
CA ARG A 127 23.57 22.84 10.23
C ARG A 127 24.25 24.17 9.88
N LYS A 128 24.80 24.30 8.68
CA LYS A 128 25.68 25.42 8.31
C LYS A 128 24.94 26.52 7.55
N ASP A 129 25.60 27.66 7.44
CA ASP A 129 25.06 28.88 6.82
C ASP A 129 24.83 28.74 5.30
N ASP A 130 25.69 27.98 4.64
CA ASP A 130 25.75 27.72 3.19
C ASP A 130 25.02 26.43 2.77
N GLU A 131 24.28 25.83 3.70
CA GLU A 131 23.43 24.67 3.44
C GLU A 131 22.01 25.10 3.06
N ALA A 132 21.36 24.29 2.21
CA ALA A 132 20.01 24.56 1.73
C ALA A 132 19.01 24.63 2.89
N VAL A 133 18.11 25.61 2.84
CA VAL A 133 17.04 25.76 3.83
C VAL A 133 16.03 24.62 3.67
N ILE A 134 15.72 23.94 4.78
CA ILE A 134 14.73 22.85 4.86
C ILE A 134 13.78 23.09 6.06
N TYR A 135 12.73 22.26 6.22
CA TYR A 135 11.61 22.50 7.15
C TYR A 135 10.85 23.81 6.88
N VAL A 136 10.71 24.17 5.62
CA VAL A 136 9.94 25.33 5.18
C VAL A 136 8.72 24.87 4.39
N SER A 137 7.56 25.39 4.74
CA SER A 137 6.32 25.13 3.99
C SER A 137 6.28 25.92 2.69
N TRP A 138 5.35 25.59 1.80
CA TRP A 138 5.15 26.38 0.57
C TRP A 138 4.80 27.85 0.90
N TYR A 139 4.02 28.08 1.96
CA TYR A 139 3.65 29.41 2.41
C TYR A 139 4.83 30.20 2.98
N ASP A 140 5.76 29.52 3.66
CA ASP A 140 6.99 30.12 4.17
C ASP A 140 7.90 30.57 3.01
N ALA A 141 8.08 29.71 2.00
CA ALA A 141 8.86 30.02 0.80
C ALA A 141 8.28 31.20 -0.01
N GLN A 142 6.95 31.25 -0.16
CA GLN A 142 6.26 32.38 -0.79
C GLN A 142 6.39 33.67 0.04
N SER A 143 6.40 33.56 1.37
CA SER A 143 6.57 34.71 2.25
C SER A 143 7.99 35.28 2.17
N PHE A 144 9.01 34.42 2.06
CA PHE A 144 10.38 34.83 1.76
C PHE A 144 10.46 35.60 0.43
N CYS A 145 9.84 35.08 -0.63
CA CYS A 145 9.81 35.75 -1.94
C CYS A 145 9.13 37.13 -1.88
N ARG A 146 8.01 37.24 -1.14
CA ARG A 146 7.32 38.53 -0.94
C ARG A 146 8.18 39.52 -0.16
N TRP A 147 8.80 39.08 0.92
CA TRP A 147 9.72 39.91 1.71
C TRP A 147 10.86 40.45 0.84
N LEU A 148 11.46 39.59 0.00
CA LEU A 148 12.53 40.00 -0.89
C LEU A 148 12.03 40.95 -1.99
N SER A 149 10.80 40.74 -2.49
CA SER A 149 10.14 41.65 -3.42
C SER A 149 9.92 43.04 -2.82
N ASP A 150 9.42 43.11 -1.59
CA ASP A 150 9.21 44.39 -0.89
C ASP A 150 10.54 45.09 -0.59
N LYS A 151 11.57 44.32 -0.25
CA LYS A 151 12.90 44.84 0.06
C LYS A 151 13.59 45.47 -1.15
N GLU A 152 13.51 44.82 -2.31
CA GLU A 152 14.28 45.21 -3.50
C GLU A 152 13.42 45.85 -4.61
N GLN A 153 12.10 45.88 -4.44
CA GLN A 153 11.13 46.38 -5.43
C GLN A 153 11.24 45.64 -6.77
N LEU A 154 11.54 44.33 -6.71
CA LEU A 154 11.64 43.41 -7.85
C LEU A 154 10.65 42.24 -7.68
N PRO A 155 10.14 41.63 -8.77
CA PRO A 155 9.13 40.59 -8.69
C PRO A 155 9.74 39.21 -8.37
N TYR A 156 10.08 38.98 -7.10
CA TYR A 156 10.56 37.69 -6.61
C TYR A 156 9.40 36.72 -6.37
N ARG A 157 9.55 35.47 -6.82
CA ARG A 157 8.56 34.40 -6.64
C ARG A 157 9.21 33.01 -6.73
N LEU A 158 8.45 31.98 -6.43
CA LEU A 158 8.77 30.62 -6.83
C LEU A 158 8.67 30.46 -8.36
N ALA A 159 9.48 29.55 -8.90
CA ALA A 159 9.34 29.12 -10.30
C ALA A 159 7.97 28.44 -10.49
N THR A 160 7.37 28.62 -11.67
CA THR A 160 6.34 27.68 -12.10
C THR A 160 6.96 26.31 -12.36
N GLU A 161 6.14 25.27 -12.29
CA GLU A 161 6.54 23.90 -12.58
C GLU A 161 7.22 23.78 -13.95
N ALA A 162 6.63 24.43 -14.97
CA ALA A 162 7.17 24.42 -16.33
C ALA A 162 8.47 25.20 -16.45
N GLU A 163 8.61 26.34 -15.78
CA GLU A 163 9.88 27.08 -15.74
C GLU A 163 10.99 26.26 -15.09
N TRP A 164 10.67 25.52 -14.01
CA TRP A 164 11.63 24.64 -13.36
C TRP A 164 12.10 23.53 -14.29
N GLU A 165 11.17 22.80 -14.96
CA GLU A 165 11.55 21.72 -15.89
C GLU A 165 12.37 22.25 -17.07
N TYR A 166 11.94 23.38 -17.63
CA TYR A 166 12.63 24.05 -18.73
C TYR A 166 14.07 24.40 -18.35
N ALA A 167 14.24 25.01 -17.17
CA ALA A 167 15.53 25.39 -16.62
C ALA A 167 16.41 24.19 -16.27
N CYS A 168 15.82 23.12 -15.71
CA CYS A 168 16.52 21.86 -15.41
C CYS A 168 17.09 21.23 -16.68
N ARG A 169 16.24 21.06 -17.70
CA ARG A 169 16.62 20.45 -18.99
C ARG A 169 17.67 21.26 -19.74
N ALA A 170 17.64 22.58 -19.65
CA ALA A 170 18.61 23.48 -20.28
C ALA A 170 18.87 23.16 -21.78
N GLY A 171 17.81 22.83 -22.52
CA GLY A 171 17.84 22.50 -23.94
C GLY A 171 18.02 21.02 -24.28
N THR A 172 18.16 20.12 -23.30
CA THR A 172 18.24 18.67 -23.56
C THR A 172 16.85 18.01 -23.59
N SER A 173 16.78 16.83 -24.22
CA SER A 173 15.62 15.93 -24.22
C SER A 173 15.92 14.56 -23.59
N THR A 174 17.05 14.49 -22.89
CA THR A 174 17.52 13.31 -22.15
C THR A 174 16.84 13.20 -20.77
N ASN A 175 17.07 12.09 -20.06
CA ASN A 175 16.49 11.88 -18.71
C ASN A 175 17.00 12.91 -17.68
N TYR A 176 18.24 13.35 -17.84
CA TYR A 176 18.91 14.38 -17.04
C TYR A 176 19.55 15.43 -17.96
N SER A 177 19.92 16.60 -17.46
CA SER A 177 20.65 17.62 -18.22
C SER A 177 22.05 17.15 -18.64
N THR A 178 22.57 16.12 -17.99
CA THR A 178 23.88 15.50 -18.24
C THR A 178 23.86 14.34 -19.24
N GLY A 179 22.67 13.87 -19.63
CA GLY A 179 22.51 12.68 -20.48
C GLY A 179 21.40 11.75 -19.99
N ASP A 180 21.40 10.51 -20.48
CA ASP A 180 20.38 9.51 -20.11
C ASP A 180 20.69 8.78 -18.79
N ILE A 181 21.92 8.94 -18.26
CA ILE A 181 22.41 8.44 -16.97
C ILE A 181 23.03 9.61 -16.20
N LEU A 182 22.84 9.63 -14.88
CA LEU A 182 23.40 10.66 -14.01
C LEU A 182 24.88 10.35 -13.68
N PRO A 183 25.80 11.32 -13.79
CA PRO A 183 27.21 11.09 -13.45
C PRO A 183 27.43 10.79 -11.96
N ALA A 184 28.49 10.04 -11.64
CA ALA A 184 28.78 9.60 -10.28
C ALA A 184 28.98 10.75 -9.27
N GLU A 185 29.37 11.95 -9.72
CA GLU A 185 29.47 13.14 -8.85
C GLU A 185 28.11 13.58 -8.25
N TYR A 186 26.99 13.20 -8.87
CA TYR A 186 25.65 13.40 -8.33
C TYR A 186 25.17 12.20 -7.48
N GLU A 187 25.83 11.04 -7.56
CA GLU A 187 25.40 9.76 -6.95
C GLU A 187 25.90 9.54 -5.50
N ASN A 188 26.40 10.57 -4.82
CA ASN A 188 26.93 10.42 -3.47
C ASN A 188 25.84 10.39 -2.38
N LYS A 189 25.49 9.16 -1.92
CA LYS A 189 25.15 8.70 -0.53
C LYS A 189 23.81 7.91 -0.42
N PRO A 190 23.72 6.96 0.54
CA PRO A 190 23.38 5.54 0.37
C PRO A 190 21.87 5.25 0.17
N GLY A 191 21.59 4.07 -0.40
CA GLY A 191 20.25 3.63 -0.80
C GLY A 191 19.15 3.64 0.26
N ASN A 192 17.90 3.62 -0.22
CA ASN A 192 16.57 3.59 0.44
C ASN A 192 16.40 4.14 1.86
N ASN A 193 17.24 5.07 2.31
CA ASN A 193 17.13 5.63 3.65
C ASN A 193 17.16 7.15 3.55
N CYS A 194 16.00 7.79 3.43
CA CYS A 194 15.94 9.25 3.24
C CYS A 194 16.40 10.07 4.45
N LEU A 195 16.67 9.43 5.60
CA LEU A 195 17.38 10.05 6.73
C LEU A 195 18.87 9.70 6.76
N VAL A 196 19.55 9.91 5.64
CA VAL A 196 21.01 9.89 5.64
C VAL A 196 21.51 11.17 6.25
N LYS A 197 22.21 11.03 7.38
CA LYS A 197 22.95 12.13 8.01
C LYS A 197 24.02 12.61 7.03
N THR A 198 23.76 13.73 6.36
CA THR A 198 24.69 14.36 5.44
C THR A 198 24.59 15.88 5.53
N ASP A 199 25.71 16.54 5.21
CA ASP A 199 25.72 17.96 4.95
C ASP A 199 25.08 18.20 3.57
N ILE A 200 24.33 19.30 3.42
CA ILE A 200 23.63 19.69 2.17
C ILE A 200 24.02 21.10 1.68
N PRO A 201 25.33 21.38 1.50
CA PRO A 201 25.78 22.67 1.01
C PRO A 201 25.31 22.89 -0.42
N VAL A 202 24.90 24.11 -0.74
CA VAL A 202 24.50 24.44 -2.11
C VAL A 202 25.72 24.54 -3.04
N GLY A 203 25.50 24.35 -4.34
CA GLY A 203 26.46 24.50 -5.41
C GLY A 203 27.51 23.39 -5.52
N GLN A 204 27.27 22.20 -4.99
CA GLN A 204 28.25 21.12 -5.02
C GLN A 204 28.22 20.33 -6.33
N THR A 205 27.04 20.15 -6.93
CA THR A 205 26.95 19.44 -8.21
C THR A 205 27.36 20.37 -9.36
N PRO A 206 27.88 19.84 -10.48
CA PRO A 206 28.17 20.65 -11.66
C PRO A 206 26.95 21.43 -12.14
N ALA A 207 27.19 22.63 -12.68
CA ALA A 207 26.12 23.39 -13.31
C ALA A 207 25.62 22.70 -14.59
N ASN A 208 24.32 22.80 -14.86
CA ASN A 208 23.77 22.46 -16.16
C ASN A 208 24.23 23.47 -17.25
N PRO A 209 23.94 23.24 -18.54
CA PRO A 209 24.36 24.13 -19.63
C PRO A 209 23.98 25.62 -19.49
N TRP A 210 23.05 25.98 -18.61
CA TRP A 210 22.63 27.36 -18.35
C TRP A 210 23.20 27.95 -17.05
N GLY A 211 24.10 27.25 -16.37
CA GLY A 211 24.77 27.75 -15.17
C GLY A 211 24.02 27.52 -13.87
N LEU A 212 22.97 26.68 -13.87
CA LEU A 212 22.22 26.32 -12.65
C LEU A 212 22.82 25.07 -12.01
N HIS A 213 23.08 25.13 -10.71
CA HIS A 213 23.56 23.99 -9.93
C HIS A 213 22.40 23.25 -9.25
N ASP A 214 22.68 22.02 -8.84
CA ASP A 214 21.82 21.18 -7.99
C ASP A 214 20.43 20.92 -8.59
N MET A 215 20.33 20.91 -9.93
CA MET A 215 19.07 20.63 -10.64
C MET A 215 18.65 19.14 -10.60
N HIS A 216 19.50 18.27 -10.05
CA HIS A 216 19.34 16.82 -9.96
C HIS A 216 19.73 16.30 -8.58
N GLY A 217 19.16 16.88 -7.51
CA GLY A 217 19.38 16.45 -6.14
C GLY A 217 19.53 17.61 -5.16
N ASN A 218 20.32 17.40 -4.11
CA ASN A 218 20.44 18.28 -2.94
C ASN A 218 19.13 18.39 -2.14
N VAL A 219 18.14 19.19 -2.55
CA VAL A 219 16.81 19.24 -1.92
C VAL A 219 15.70 19.29 -2.97
N GLU A 220 14.54 18.75 -2.65
CA GLU A 220 13.34 18.94 -3.46
C GLU A 220 12.93 20.41 -3.40
N GLU A 221 12.39 20.95 -4.49
CA GLU A 221 12.14 22.39 -4.58
C GLU A 221 10.68 22.72 -4.79
N TRP A 222 10.14 23.58 -3.93
CA TRP A 222 8.80 24.12 -4.08
C TRP A 222 8.61 24.86 -5.41
N CYS A 223 7.63 24.44 -6.19
CA CYS A 223 7.11 25.18 -7.33
C CYS A 223 5.87 25.99 -6.94
N TYR A 224 5.49 26.96 -7.76
CA TYR A 224 4.30 27.77 -7.56
C TYR A 224 2.99 26.95 -7.66
N ASP A 225 2.97 25.93 -8.50
CA ASP A 225 1.79 25.28 -9.05
C ASP A 225 1.06 24.36 -8.05
N TRP A 226 -0.26 24.30 -8.17
CA TRP A 226 -1.04 23.19 -7.61
C TRP A 226 -0.88 21.95 -8.49
N TYR A 227 -0.62 20.82 -7.85
CA TYR A 227 -0.46 19.53 -8.52
C TYR A 227 -1.78 19.05 -9.14
N GLY A 228 -1.66 18.42 -10.30
CA GLY A 228 -2.73 17.70 -10.98
C GLY A 228 -2.21 16.99 -12.24
N PRO A 229 -3.04 16.12 -12.86
CA PRO A 229 -2.63 15.37 -14.04
C PRO A 229 -2.29 16.30 -15.20
N TYR A 230 -1.33 15.94 -16.03
CA TYR A 230 -1.11 16.64 -17.29
C TYR A 230 -2.32 16.48 -18.21
N ILE A 231 -2.51 17.48 -19.07
CA ILE A 231 -3.53 17.46 -20.12
C ILE A 231 -2.84 17.28 -21.47
N ASP A 232 -3.49 16.57 -22.38
CA ASP A 232 -2.99 16.34 -23.74
C ASP A 232 -3.17 17.58 -24.62
N LYS A 233 -2.49 18.69 -24.27
CA LYS A 233 -2.56 19.98 -24.98
C LYS A 233 -1.26 20.77 -24.82
N ASP A 234 -0.88 21.47 -25.89
CA ASP A 234 0.17 22.49 -25.84
C ASP A 234 -0.19 23.64 -24.89
N GLN A 235 0.81 24.16 -24.17
CA GLN A 235 0.63 25.22 -23.19
C GLN A 235 1.63 26.37 -23.40
N ILE A 236 1.22 27.58 -23.04
CA ILE A 236 2.08 28.77 -23.02
C ILE A 236 2.06 29.32 -21.60
N ASP A 237 3.23 29.39 -20.98
CA ASP A 237 3.45 29.84 -19.61
C ASP A 237 2.41 29.28 -18.61
N PRO A 238 2.31 27.94 -18.45
CA PRO A 238 1.34 27.34 -17.55
C PRO A 238 1.64 27.69 -16.08
N VAL A 239 0.58 27.75 -15.28
CA VAL A 239 0.61 28.08 -13.83
C VAL A 239 -0.14 27.05 -13.00
N GLY A 240 -0.28 25.84 -13.55
CA GLY A 240 -0.92 24.70 -12.91
C GLY A 240 -2.43 24.84 -12.77
N TYR A 241 -2.99 24.09 -11.82
CA TYR A 241 -4.41 24.07 -11.51
C TYR A 241 -4.81 25.25 -10.60
N ILE A 242 -6.09 25.62 -10.66
CA ILE A 242 -6.64 26.73 -9.86
C ILE A 242 -6.62 26.47 -8.34
N ASP A 243 -6.69 25.20 -7.95
CA ASP A 243 -6.66 24.69 -6.57
C ASP A 243 -6.22 23.22 -6.59
N GLY A 244 -5.83 22.68 -5.45
CA GLY A 244 -5.40 21.29 -5.28
C GLY A 244 -5.10 20.94 -3.82
N ASP A 245 -4.90 19.66 -3.52
CA ASP A 245 -4.49 19.24 -2.17
C ASP A 245 -2.96 19.38 -1.98
N PHE A 246 -2.19 19.27 -3.06
CA PHE A 246 -0.73 19.24 -3.03
C PHE A 246 -0.12 20.32 -3.92
N ARG A 247 0.99 20.89 -3.49
CA ARG A 247 1.85 21.73 -4.32
C ARG A 247 2.91 20.85 -4.98
N VAL A 248 3.31 21.26 -6.18
CA VAL A 248 4.37 20.56 -6.92
C VAL A 248 5.72 20.81 -6.25
N SER A 249 6.50 19.75 -6.07
CA SER A 249 7.94 19.81 -5.83
C SER A 249 8.70 19.05 -6.90
N ARG A 250 9.96 19.44 -7.17
CA ARG A 250 10.81 18.87 -8.23
C ARG A 250 12.27 18.74 -7.83
N GLY A 251 13.02 17.94 -8.60
CA GLY A 251 14.48 17.79 -8.50
C GLY A 251 14.97 16.65 -7.62
N GLY A 252 14.09 16.07 -6.80
CA GLY A 252 14.46 15.09 -5.78
C GLY A 252 15.40 15.69 -4.72
N SER A 253 15.93 14.87 -3.81
CA SER A 253 16.81 15.33 -2.71
C SER A 253 18.01 14.42 -2.50
N PHE A 254 18.88 14.81 -1.57
CA PHE A 254 19.99 13.98 -1.06
C PHE A 254 19.56 12.58 -0.60
N GLY A 255 18.27 12.35 -0.33
CA GLY A 255 17.73 11.08 0.14
C GLY A 255 17.00 10.25 -0.92
N THR A 256 16.92 10.69 -2.19
CA THR A 256 16.18 10.01 -3.25
C THR A 256 17.07 9.26 -4.24
N PHE A 257 16.53 8.19 -4.84
CA PHE A 257 17.19 7.47 -5.94
C PHE A 257 17.31 8.32 -7.20
N SER A 258 18.29 7.99 -8.05
CA SER A 258 18.49 8.60 -9.37
C SER A 258 17.20 8.65 -10.20
N TYR A 259 16.35 7.63 -10.09
CA TYR A 259 15.00 7.61 -10.68
C TYR A 259 14.18 8.89 -10.42
N PHE A 260 14.19 9.42 -9.20
CA PHE A 260 13.45 10.63 -8.81
C PHE A 260 14.25 11.92 -9.04
N LEU A 261 15.50 11.82 -9.49
CA LEU A 261 16.33 12.98 -9.84
C LEU A 261 16.16 13.40 -11.31
N ARG A 262 15.33 12.70 -12.10
CA ARG A 262 15.11 13.00 -13.53
C ARG A 262 14.49 14.37 -13.73
N SER A 263 14.78 15.02 -14.86
CA SER A 263 14.19 16.33 -15.18
C SER A 263 12.66 16.31 -15.25
N ALA A 264 12.09 15.20 -15.74
CA ALA A 264 10.65 15.02 -15.89
C ALA A 264 9.92 14.70 -14.58
N ASN A 265 10.64 14.19 -13.57
CA ASN A 265 10.02 13.75 -12.33
C ASN A 265 9.41 14.93 -11.58
N ARG A 266 8.24 14.67 -10.99
CA ARG A 266 7.44 15.64 -10.28
C ARG A 266 6.81 14.94 -9.08
N MET A 267 6.76 15.65 -7.98
CA MET A 267 6.29 15.11 -6.70
C MET A 267 5.20 16.04 -6.15
N GLY A 268 4.42 15.54 -5.20
CA GLY A 268 3.45 16.33 -4.47
C GLY A 268 3.77 16.40 -2.99
N THR A 269 3.56 17.58 -2.40
CA THR A 269 3.65 17.74 -0.94
C THR A 269 2.51 18.62 -0.46
N LEU A 270 2.02 18.35 0.76
CA LEU A 270 1.01 19.21 1.38
C LEU A 270 1.59 20.62 1.60
N PRO A 271 0.83 21.70 1.29
CA PRO A 271 1.38 23.06 1.31
C PRO A 271 1.83 23.54 2.69
N ASP A 272 1.26 22.99 3.76
CA ASP A 272 1.57 23.33 5.17
C ASP A 272 2.70 22.48 5.77
N GLU A 273 3.14 21.43 5.07
CA GLU A 273 4.13 20.48 5.57
C GLU A 273 5.53 21.11 5.61
N ARG A 274 6.24 20.89 6.72
CA ARG A 274 7.61 21.36 6.96
C ARG A 274 8.50 20.15 7.16
N GLN A 275 9.18 19.74 6.10
CA GLN A 275 9.90 18.47 6.07
C GLN A 275 11.38 18.64 5.67
N TRP A 276 12.19 17.62 5.93
CA TRP A 276 13.66 17.67 5.90
C TRP A 276 14.35 17.65 4.53
N ALA A 277 13.61 17.41 3.47
CA ALA A 277 14.09 17.19 2.11
C ALA A 277 13.54 18.23 1.13
N THR A 278 12.59 19.08 1.52
CA THR A 278 12.12 20.18 0.66
C THR A 278 12.67 21.52 1.12
N GLY A 279 13.30 22.20 0.18
CA GLY A 279 13.64 23.61 0.21
C GLY A 279 13.01 24.34 -0.98
N PHE A 280 13.68 25.38 -1.47
CA PHE A 280 13.23 26.12 -2.65
C PHE A 280 14.34 26.98 -3.24
N ARG A 281 14.17 27.34 -4.51
CA ARG A 281 14.93 28.39 -5.19
C ARG A 281 13.98 29.47 -5.71
N VAL A 282 14.55 30.64 -6.02
CA VAL A 282 13.78 31.85 -6.31
C VAL A 282 14.00 32.29 -7.75
N VAL A 283 12.96 32.84 -8.38
CA VAL A 283 13.06 33.53 -9.67
C VAL A 283 12.71 35.02 -9.55
N ILE A 284 13.27 35.82 -10.46
CA ILE A 284 12.92 37.22 -10.68
C ILE A 284 12.20 37.32 -12.03
N GLY A 285 10.93 37.67 -11.99
CA GLY A 285 10.11 37.83 -13.17
C GLY A 285 8.63 37.87 -12.81
N GLU A 286 7.83 38.58 -13.61
CA GLU A 286 6.38 38.55 -13.41
C GLU A 286 5.87 37.10 -13.46
N LEU A 287 4.94 36.75 -12.56
CA LEU A 287 4.20 35.50 -12.69
C LEU A 287 3.40 35.55 -14.01
N PRO A 288 3.37 34.46 -14.81
CA PRO A 288 2.54 34.42 -15.99
C PRO A 288 1.08 34.75 -15.70
N ARG A 289 0.42 35.46 -16.62
CA ARG A 289 -1.00 35.82 -16.52
C ARG A 289 -1.92 34.79 -17.19
N THR A 290 -1.37 33.63 -17.54
CA THR A 290 -2.13 32.51 -18.10
C THR A 290 -3.20 32.08 -17.10
N LYS A 291 -4.40 31.80 -17.60
CA LYS A 291 -5.50 31.33 -16.74
C LYS A 291 -5.14 29.93 -16.21
N PRO A 292 -5.18 29.69 -14.89
CA PRO A 292 -4.96 28.36 -14.34
C PRO A 292 -5.98 27.34 -14.88
N LEU A 293 -5.57 26.07 -14.92
CA LEU A 293 -6.45 24.98 -15.31
C LEU A 293 -7.60 24.81 -14.29
N PRO A 294 -8.82 24.46 -14.74
CA PRO A 294 -9.89 24.10 -13.82
C PRO A 294 -9.54 22.81 -13.08
N LEU A 295 -10.12 22.58 -11.90
CA LEU A 295 -9.92 21.35 -11.12
C LEU A 295 -10.09 20.08 -11.99
N PRO A 296 -9.28 19.03 -11.76
CA PRO A 296 -9.41 17.76 -12.47
C PRO A 296 -10.80 17.14 -12.28
N GLU A 297 -11.14 16.18 -13.15
CA GLU A 297 -12.36 15.39 -12.96
C GLU A 297 -12.29 14.61 -11.65
N LYS A 298 -13.41 14.55 -10.93
CA LYS A 298 -13.52 13.77 -9.70
C LYS A 298 -13.31 12.27 -9.96
N PRO A 299 -12.62 11.55 -9.07
CA PRO A 299 -12.49 10.09 -9.15
C PRO A 299 -13.84 9.37 -9.17
N GLY A 300 -13.87 8.15 -9.71
CA GLY A 300 -15.06 7.29 -9.84
C GLY A 300 -15.92 7.20 -8.58
N HIS A 301 -15.28 6.94 -7.44
CA HIS A 301 -15.96 6.80 -6.15
C HIS A 301 -16.61 8.08 -5.61
N GLN A 302 -16.30 9.27 -6.17
CA GLN A 302 -16.87 10.57 -5.77
C GLN A 302 -17.91 11.10 -6.78
N ARG A 303 -18.04 10.48 -7.95
CA ARG A 303 -19.01 10.88 -8.97
C ARG A 303 -20.40 10.32 -8.63
N ASN A 304 -21.45 11.07 -8.98
CA ASN A 304 -22.85 10.64 -8.90
C ASN A 304 -23.27 10.10 -7.52
N VAL A 305 -22.82 10.76 -6.43
CA VAL A 305 -23.17 10.35 -5.06
C VAL A 305 -24.59 10.82 -4.74
N VAL A 306 -25.51 9.87 -4.60
CA VAL A 306 -26.93 10.12 -4.31
C VAL A 306 -27.12 10.31 -2.81
N GLN A 307 -27.68 11.44 -2.40
CA GLN A 307 -28.06 11.67 -1.01
C GLN A 307 -29.43 11.02 -0.75
N ARG A 308 -29.58 10.31 0.37
CA ARG A 308 -30.82 9.57 0.71
C ARG A 308 -31.28 9.92 2.12
N SER A 309 -32.57 9.71 2.38
CA SER A 309 -33.15 9.93 3.71
C SER A 309 -32.76 8.81 4.67
N SER A 310 -32.70 9.12 5.98
CA SER A 310 -32.43 8.14 7.04
C SER A 310 -33.40 6.96 7.01
N GLU A 311 -34.67 7.18 6.70
CA GLU A 311 -35.70 6.14 6.73
C GLU A 311 -35.62 5.19 5.54
N GLU A 312 -35.08 5.66 4.42
CA GLU A 312 -34.82 4.81 3.27
C GLU A 312 -33.64 3.87 3.52
N VAL A 313 -32.52 4.41 4.03
CA VAL A 313 -31.27 3.65 4.19
C VAL A 313 -31.32 2.64 5.34
N LYS A 314 -32.27 2.79 6.28
CA LYS A 314 -32.54 1.81 7.34
C LYS A 314 -33.26 0.56 6.82
N LYS A 315 -33.83 0.60 5.61
CA LYS A 315 -34.46 -0.59 5.01
C LYS A 315 -33.40 -1.63 4.68
N GLY A 316 -33.68 -2.87 5.04
CA GLY A 316 -32.79 -4.00 4.83
C GLY A 316 -33.50 -5.33 5.07
N PRO A 317 -32.74 -6.44 5.04
CA PRO A 317 -33.25 -7.75 5.43
C PRO A 317 -33.82 -7.73 6.85
N ASP A 318 -34.78 -8.62 7.12
CA ASP A 318 -35.34 -8.80 8.46
C ASP A 318 -34.22 -9.08 9.48
N PRO A 319 -34.01 -8.21 10.49
CA PRO A 319 -32.91 -8.34 11.43
C PRO A 319 -33.03 -9.56 12.34
N THR A 320 -34.22 -10.17 12.43
CA THR A 320 -34.47 -11.38 13.23
C THR A 320 -34.12 -12.68 12.49
N ARG A 321 -33.92 -12.60 11.17
CA ARG A 321 -33.59 -13.77 10.33
C ARG A 321 -32.12 -13.72 9.94
N PRO A 322 -31.36 -14.83 10.04
CA PRO A 322 -29.99 -14.89 9.57
C PRO A 322 -29.87 -14.41 8.11
N TYR A 323 -29.01 -13.42 7.90
CA TYR A 323 -28.66 -12.91 6.58
C TYR A 323 -27.15 -13.02 6.37
N PHE A 324 -26.74 -13.56 5.23
CA PHE A 324 -25.34 -13.61 4.80
C PHE A 324 -25.27 -13.41 3.28
N LYS A 325 -24.27 -12.67 2.82
CA LYS A 325 -23.95 -12.47 1.40
C LYS A 325 -22.45 -12.25 1.22
N GLY A 326 -21.83 -12.98 0.31
CA GLY A 326 -20.41 -12.88 -0.02
C GLY A 326 -19.85 -14.24 -0.45
N PRO A 327 -18.58 -14.28 -0.91
CA PRO A 327 -17.68 -13.15 -1.10
C PRO A 327 -18.04 -12.28 -2.31
N ARG A 328 -17.77 -10.97 -2.22
CA ARG A 328 -17.87 -10.02 -3.34
C ARG A 328 -16.53 -9.34 -3.59
N LYS A 329 -16.14 -9.13 -4.84
CA LYS A 329 -14.92 -8.40 -5.19
C LYS A 329 -15.14 -6.90 -5.13
N PHE A 330 -14.32 -6.18 -4.36
CA PHE A 330 -14.38 -4.71 -4.24
C PHE A 330 -13.19 -4.00 -4.89
N MET A 331 -12.04 -4.66 -4.98
CA MET A 331 -10.87 -4.15 -5.70
C MET A 331 -10.95 -4.57 -7.18
N LYS A 332 -11.53 -3.70 -8.00
CA LYS A 332 -11.64 -3.89 -9.46
C LYS A 332 -10.61 -3.02 -10.18
N ILE A 333 -9.39 -3.54 -10.31
CA ILE A 333 -8.25 -2.88 -10.99
C ILE A 333 -7.94 -3.64 -12.28
N ASP A 334 -7.62 -2.92 -13.35
CA ASP A 334 -7.17 -3.52 -14.61
C ASP A 334 -5.86 -4.30 -14.39
N ARG A 335 -5.73 -5.51 -14.97
CA ARG A 335 -4.55 -6.37 -14.82
C ARG A 335 -3.26 -5.71 -15.35
N GLY A 336 -3.40 -4.85 -16.35
CA GLY A 336 -2.32 -4.10 -16.96
C GLY A 336 -1.96 -2.81 -16.22
N ALA A 337 -2.67 -2.43 -15.16
CA ALA A 337 -2.47 -1.14 -14.51
C ALA A 337 -1.08 -1.01 -13.85
N THR A 338 -0.46 0.15 -14.05
CA THR A 338 0.94 0.46 -13.70
C THR A 338 1.07 1.73 -12.87
N GLY A 339 0.02 2.12 -12.15
CA GLY A 339 -0.08 3.41 -11.49
C GLY A 339 -1.12 4.31 -12.16
N PRO A 340 -1.78 5.23 -11.42
CA PRO A 340 -1.70 5.38 -9.96
C PRO A 340 -2.36 4.22 -9.19
N LEU A 341 -3.08 3.34 -9.89
CA LEU A 341 -3.52 2.06 -9.35
C LEU A 341 -2.65 0.95 -9.93
N PHE A 342 -2.15 0.08 -9.07
CA PHE A 342 -1.27 -1.02 -9.44
C PHE A 342 -2.03 -2.34 -9.35
N ALA A 343 -1.92 -3.17 -10.38
CA ALA A 343 -2.57 -4.49 -10.36
C ALA A 343 -1.89 -5.49 -9.41
N GLY A 344 -0.57 -5.34 -9.21
CA GLY A 344 0.27 -6.38 -8.63
C GLY A 344 0.21 -6.52 -7.11
N HIS A 345 -0.04 -5.43 -6.38
CA HIS A 345 0.02 -5.43 -4.93
C HIS A 345 -1.03 -4.48 -4.32
N ASN A 346 -2.01 -5.03 -3.61
CA ASN A 346 -3.11 -4.27 -3.01
C ASN A 346 -3.55 -4.87 -1.66
N HIS A 347 -3.46 -4.15 -0.55
CA HIS A 347 -4.01 -4.62 0.73
C HIS A 347 -4.18 -3.50 1.78
N SER A 348 -4.35 -3.90 3.05
CA SER A 348 -4.70 -3.03 4.18
C SER A 348 -5.92 -2.15 3.92
N PRO A 349 -7.06 -2.74 3.54
CA PRO A 349 -8.22 -1.96 3.17
C PRO A 349 -8.90 -1.36 4.42
N GLN A 350 -9.74 -0.36 4.19
CA GLN A 350 -10.60 0.30 5.16
C GLN A 350 -11.99 0.39 4.56
N ILE A 351 -13.04 0.30 5.38
CA ILE A 351 -14.42 0.43 4.94
C ILE A 351 -15.23 1.27 5.90
N THR A 352 -16.11 2.09 5.36
CA THR A 352 -17.12 2.78 6.15
C THR A 352 -18.48 2.74 5.48
N ALA A 353 -19.53 2.76 6.29
CA ALA A 353 -20.89 2.90 5.82
C ALA A 353 -21.28 4.38 5.83
N CYS A 354 -21.56 4.92 4.66
CA CYS A 354 -22.01 6.29 4.48
C CYS A 354 -23.47 6.43 4.97
N SER A 355 -23.85 7.64 5.39
CA SER A 355 -25.22 7.92 5.85
C SER A 355 -26.27 7.83 4.75
N ASN A 356 -25.87 7.93 3.48
CA ASN A 356 -26.74 7.68 2.33
C ASN A 356 -26.93 6.19 2.00
N GLY A 357 -26.40 5.28 2.82
CA GLY A 357 -26.49 3.83 2.67
C GLY A 357 -25.46 3.21 1.73
N ASP A 358 -24.63 4.01 1.07
CA ASP A 358 -23.49 3.50 0.30
C ASP A 358 -22.40 2.96 1.25
N LEU A 359 -21.50 2.14 0.73
CA LEU A 359 -20.23 1.82 1.38
C LEU A 359 -19.09 2.48 0.62
N LEU A 360 -18.12 3.00 1.35
CA LEU A 360 -16.90 3.55 0.79
C LEU A 360 -15.70 2.76 1.31
N SER A 361 -14.78 2.41 0.40
CA SER A 361 -13.57 1.66 0.72
C SER A 361 -12.32 2.34 0.17
N SER A 362 -11.21 2.21 0.90
CA SER A 362 -9.87 2.68 0.54
C SER A 362 -8.84 1.60 0.89
N TRP A 363 -7.76 1.48 0.12
CA TRP A 363 -6.65 0.56 0.37
C TRP A 363 -5.38 1.12 -0.27
N PHE A 364 -4.20 0.64 0.13
CA PHE A 364 -2.99 1.02 -0.59
C PHE A 364 -2.74 0.11 -1.78
N THR A 365 -2.11 0.68 -2.81
CA THR A 365 -1.82 0.03 -4.08
C THR A 365 -0.39 0.37 -4.47
N CYS A 366 0.43 -0.61 -4.83
CA CYS A 366 1.85 -0.37 -5.06
C CYS A 366 2.53 -1.42 -5.95
N VAL A 367 3.79 -1.16 -6.27
CA VAL A 367 4.73 -2.17 -6.77
C VAL A 367 5.51 -2.76 -5.59
N SER A 368 5.97 -1.89 -4.71
CA SER A 368 6.71 -2.17 -3.48
C SER A 368 6.01 -1.55 -2.29
N GLU A 369 6.05 -2.22 -1.14
CA GLU A 369 5.42 -1.67 0.05
C GLU A 369 6.21 -0.48 0.66
N LYS A 370 7.51 -0.40 0.38
CA LYS A 370 8.41 0.59 0.99
C LYS A 370 8.57 1.83 0.13
N ASP A 371 8.43 1.73 -1.18
CA ASP A 371 8.90 2.78 -2.08
C ASP A 371 7.87 3.91 -2.26
N ARG A 372 8.30 4.98 -2.96
CA ARG A 372 7.56 6.25 -3.08
C ARG A 372 6.37 6.19 -4.05
N GLU A 373 6.29 5.16 -4.89
CA GLU A 373 5.21 4.97 -5.88
C GLU A 373 3.92 4.43 -5.25
N MET A 374 3.97 3.99 -3.98
CA MET A 374 2.78 3.49 -3.32
C MET A 374 1.72 4.59 -3.25
N GLY A 375 0.54 4.31 -3.81
CA GLY A 375 -0.62 5.18 -3.73
C GLY A 375 -1.81 4.57 -3.01
N ARG A 376 -2.95 5.24 -3.07
CA ARG A 376 -4.24 4.76 -2.50
C ARG A 376 -5.33 4.60 -3.53
N GLY A 377 -5.86 3.39 -3.61
CA GLY A 377 -7.06 3.05 -4.37
C GLY A 377 -8.33 3.14 -3.53
N GLY A 378 -9.46 3.36 -4.20
CA GLY A 378 -10.76 3.39 -3.56
C GLY A 378 -11.89 2.97 -4.50
N SER A 379 -12.97 2.46 -3.89
CA SER A 379 -14.19 2.05 -4.59
C SER A 379 -15.41 2.30 -3.70
N ARG A 380 -16.59 2.32 -4.32
CA ARG A 380 -17.88 2.54 -3.67
C ARG A 380 -18.84 1.41 -4.02
N LEU A 381 -19.56 0.91 -3.01
CA LEU A 381 -20.75 0.11 -3.22
C LEU A 381 -21.95 1.03 -3.07
N ARG A 382 -22.65 1.29 -4.17
CA ARG A 382 -23.85 2.13 -4.16
C ARG A 382 -24.98 1.39 -3.43
N TRP A 383 -25.75 2.11 -2.63
CA TRP A 383 -26.92 1.54 -1.94
C TRP A 383 -27.87 0.88 -2.96
N GLY A 384 -28.30 -0.34 -2.64
CA GLY A 384 -29.17 -1.16 -3.51
C GLY A 384 -28.44 -1.93 -4.60
N ASN A 385 -27.15 -1.65 -4.85
CA ASN A 385 -26.35 -2.41 -5.82
C ASN A 385 -25.71 -3.64 -5.17
N ASP A 386 -25.51 -4.66 -6.01
CA ASP A 386 -24.80 -5.87 -5.62
C ASP A 386 -23.31 -5.80 -5.90
N GLU A 387 -22.92 -5.00 -6.88
CA GLU A 387 -21.53 -4.85 -7.33
C GLU A 387 -20.92 -3.51 -6.92
N TRP A 388 -19.64 -3.57 -6.53
CA TRP A 388 -18.80 -2.40 -6.35
C TRP A 388 -18.48 -1.71 -7.67
N ASP A 389 -18.33 -0.39 -7.63
CA ASP A 389 -17.80 0.40 -8.73
C ASP A 389 -16.35 -0.03 -9.08
N GLY A 390 -15.87 0.35 -10.27
CA GLY A 390 -14.46 0.22 -10.63
C GLY A 390 -13.56 0.99 -9.65
N ALA A 391 -12.34 0.49 -9.41
CA ALA A 391 -11.38 1.19 -8.57
C ALA A 391 -10.97 2.53 -9.20
N SER A 392 -10.70 3.52 -8.35
CA SER A 392 -10.17 4.83 -8.73
C SER A 392 -9.20 5.32 -7.67
N VAL A 393 -8.33 6.28 -7.99
CA VAL A 393 -7.46 6.93 -6.99
C VAL A 393 -8.32 7.55 -5.90
N PHE A 394 -7.99 7.30 -4.63
CA PHE A 394 -8.75 7.80 -3.47
C PHE A 394 -8.25 9.15 -2.95
N TRP A 395 -6.98 9.17 -2.54
CA TRP A 395 -6.21 10.35 -2.15
C TRP A 395 -4.76 9.92 -2.16
N ASP A 396 -4.01 10.37 -3.15
CA ASP A 396 -2.70 9.84 -3.48
C ASP A 396 -1.73 11.01 -3.53
N VAL A 397 -0.73 11.01 -2.67
CA VAL A 397 0.30 12.04 -2.63
C VAL A 397 1.43 11.60 -3.55
N PRO A 398 1.60 12.26 -4.71
CA PRO A 398 2.53 11.80 -5.74
C PRO A 398 3.95 11.67 -5.21
N ASP A 399 4.58 10.53 -5.47
CA ASP A 399 5.93 10.17 -5.03
C ASP A 399 6.13 10.30 -3.50
N ARG A 400 5.12 9.87 -2.75
CA ARG A 400 5.18 9.65 -1.30
C ARG A 400 4.62 8.28 -0.99
N ASN A 401 5.13 7.65 0.05
CA ASN A 401 4.62 6.36 0.50
C ASN A 401 3.30 6.54 1.27
N ASP A 402 2.20 6.12 0.65
CA ASP A 402 0.82 6.35 1.14
C ASP A 402 0.20 5.21 1.96
N SER A 403 1.05 4.43 2.60
CA SER A 403 0.77 3.10 3.15
C SER A 403 -0.21 3.00 4.32
N VAL A 404 -0.67 4.13 4.85
CA VAL A 404 -1.45 4.18 6.09
C VAL A 404 -2.72 5.01 5.91
N CYS A 405 -3.87 4.40 6.23
CA CYS A 405 -5.15 5.09 6.23
C CYS A 405 -6.15 4.44 7.20
N ALA A 406 -7.10 5.24 7.66
CA ALA A 406 -8.28 4.80 8.37
C ALA A 406 -9.51 5.59 7.87
N LEU A 407 -10.65 4.91 7.77
CA LEU A 407 -11.89 5.49 7.26
C LEU A 407 -13.03 5.17 8.23
N TRP A 408 -13.75 6.20 8.67
CA TRP A 408 -14.81 6.05 9.66
C TRP A 408 -15.92 7.08 9.44
N THR A 409 -17.16 6.71 9.74
CA THR A 409 -18.31 7.59 9.66
C THR A 409 -18.89 7.68 11.05
N ASP A 410 -19.00 8.90 11.57
CA ASP A 410 -19.55 9.13 12.90
C ASP A 410 -21.07 8.98 12.92
N GLU A 411 -21.63 9.05 14.12
CA GLU A 411 -23.07 8.99 14.38
C GLU A 411 -23.88 10.14 13.73
N LYS A 412 -23.21 11.24 13.34
CA LYS A 412 -23.80 12.40 12.66
C LYS A 412 -23.72 12.28 11.14
N GLY A 413 -23.05 11.25 10.63
CA GLY A 413 -22.87 11.00 9.20
C GLY A 413 -21.68 11.71 8.56
N LYS A 414 -20.82 12.33 9.35
CA LYS A 414 -19.56 12.90 8.89
C LYS A 414 -18.54 11.79 8.70
N ILE A 415 -17.94 11.74 7.52
CA ILE A 415 -16.87 10.80 7.20
C ILE A 415 -15.53 11.42 7.59
N PHE A 416 -14.72 10.67 8.34
CA PHE A 416 -13.35 10.97 8.72
C PHE A 416 -12.44 10.06 7.90
N HIS A 417 -11.49 10.68 7.20
CA HIS A 417 -10.40 9.99 6.52
C HIS A 417 -9.09 10.45 7.15
N LEU A 418 -8.53 9.58 7.99
CA LEU A 418 -7.18 9.75 8.50
C LEU A 418 -6.24 9.11 7.49
N ALA A 419 -5.23 9.85 7.08
CA ALA A 419 -4.26 9.39 6.11
C ALA A 419 -2.87 9.75 6.57
N GLY A 420 -1.92 8.87 6.31
CA GLY A 420 -0.52 9.21 6.49
C GLY A 420 0.28 9.08 5.22
N THR A 421 1.37 9.84 5.18
CA THR A 421 2.23 10.04 4.01
C THR A 421 3.66 10.02 4.50
N ASP A 422 4.46 9.11 3.98
CA ASP A 422 5.89 9.06 4.30
C ASP A 422 6.71 9.56 3.12
N ILE A 423 7.62 10.48 3.41
CA ILE A 423 8.59 10.98 2.44
C ILE A 423 9.73 9.99 2.22
N GLY A 424 10.05 9.19 3.23
CA GLY A 424 11.29 8.46 3.27
C GLY A 424 11.34 7.22 2.38
N ALA A 425 10.22 6.80 1.79
CA ALA A 425 10.09 5.42 1.34
C ALA A 425 10.53 4.43 2.43
N THR A 426 10.23 4.77 3.68
CA THR A 426 10.56 4.02 4.87
C THR A 426 9.31 3.91 5.74
N TYR A 427 9.10 2.77 6.38
CA TYR A 427 7.92 2.55 7.22
C TYR A 427 7.87 3.38 8.53
N SER A 428 8.58 4.52 8.60
CA SER A 428 9.03 5.14 9.85
C SER A 428 8.73 6.64 9.98
N TYR A 429 8.47 7.40 8.91
CA TYR A 429 8.40 8.87 8.97
C TYR A 429 7.10 9.48 8.42
N HIS A 430 5.97 8.85 8.74
CA HIS A 430 4.66 9.32 8.30
C HIS A 430 4.24 10.65 8.95
N SER A 431 3.96 11.65 8.12
CA SER A 431 2.98 12.69 8.44
C SER A 431 1.60 12.04 8.53
N LEU A 432 0.79 12.46 9.49
CA LEU A 432 -0.60 12.05 9.70
C LEU A 432 -1.48 13.28 9.58
N GLY A 433 -2.52 13.14 8.76
CA GLY A 433 -3.49 14.18 8.53
C GLY A 433 -4.92 13.65 8.57
N LEU A 434 -5.84 14.58 8.81
CA LEU A 434 -7.27 14.32 8.78
C LEU A 434 -7.93 15.18 7.69
N ARG A 435 -8.77 14.56 6.87
CA ARG A 435 -9.80 15.25 6.08
C ARG A 435 -11.17 14.66 6.33
N THR A 436 -12.20 15.44 6.06
CA THR A 436 -13.57 15.03 6.36
C THR A 436 -14.52 15.29 5.21
N SER A 437 -15.63 14.56 5.17
CA SER A 437 -16.71 14.74 4.21
C SER A 437 -18.05 14.79 4.93
N THR A 438 -18.92 15.72 4.51
CA THR A 438 -20.27 15.90 5.03
C THR A 438 -21.35 15.60 3.98
N ASP A 439 -20.95 15.17 2.79
CA ASP A 439 -21.81 14.86 1.65
C ASP A 439 -21.64 13.41 1.17
N ASN A 440 -21.36 12.51 2.12
CA ASN A 440 -21.18 11.08 1.90
C ASN A 440 -20.02 10.74 0.96
N GLY A 441 -18.92 11.49 1.04
CA GLY A 441 -17.67 11.24 0.30
C GLY A 441 -17.70 11.76 -1.14
N ALA A 442 -18.57 12.72 -1.45
CA ALA A 442 -18.63 13.36 -2.78
C ALA A 442 -17.65 14.55 -2.89
N THR A 443 -17.37 15.20 -1.77
CA THR A 443 -16.31 16.20 -1.59
C THR A 443 -15.61 15.99 -0.24
N TRP A 444 -14.42 16.57 -0.11
CA TRP A 444 -13.59 16.47 1.07
C TRP A 444 -13.05 17.84 1.47
N SER A 445 -12.87 18.07 2.77
CA SER A 445 -12.08 19.19 3.28
C SER A 445 -10.60 19.06 2.88
N LYS A 446 -9.84 20.16 2.94
CA LYS A 446 -8.38 20.08 2.94
C LYS A 446 -7.90 19.23 4.12
N VAL A 447 -6.74 18.61 3.96
CA VAL A 447 -6.10 17.84 5.02
C VAL A 447 -5.52 18.78 6.07
N MET A 448 -5.76 18.45 7.33
CA MET A 448 -5.11 19.09 8.48
C MET A 448 -4.10 18.11 9.06
N ILE A 449 -2.81 18.44 8.96
CA ILE A 449 -1.72 17.66 9.58
C ILE A 449 -1.74 17.91 11.08
N PHE A 450 -1.69 16.85 11.89
CA PHE A 450 -1.72 16.96 13.35
C PHE A 450 -0.45 16.44 14.05
N ASN A 451 0.53 15.94 13.31
CA ASN A 451 1.87 15.56 13.81
C ASN A 451 3.02 16.08 12.90
N PRO A 452 3.05 17.38 12.56
CA PRO A 452 3.91 17.92 11.50
C PRO A 452 5.43 17.78 11.75
N ASP A 453 5.85 17.42 12.97
CA ASP A 453 7.26 17.28 13.32
C ASP A 453 7.90 15.95 12.94
N HIS A 454 7.15 15.00 12.35
CA HIS A 454 7.62 13.65 12.01
C HIS A 454 8.40 13.00 13.17
N LYS A 455 7.79 12.93 14.37
CA LYS A 455 8.48 12.47 15.60
C LYS A 455 9.34 11.24 15.31
N LEU A 456 10.66 11.36 15.55
CA LEU A 456 11.61 10.27 15.42
C LEU A 456 11.21 9.13 16.35
N LEU A 457 10.63 8.10 15.77
CA LEU A 457 10.54 6.80 16.39
C LEU A 457 11.86 6.04 16.16
N PRO A 458 12.38 5.29 17.13
CA PRO A 458 13.48 4.35 16.90
C PRO A 458 13.26 3.51 15.62
N PRO A 459 14.31 3.12 14.88
CA PRO A 459 14.18 2.38 13.61
C PRO A 459 13.40 1.06 13.73
N TRP A 460 13.34 0.47 14.92
CA TRP A 460 12.60 -0.76 15.22
C TRP A 460 11.14 -0.54 15.66
N THR A 461 10.72 0.72 15.87
CA THR A 461 9.34 1.02 16.30
C THR A 461 8.35 1.25 15.16
N ALA A 462 8.77 1.46 13.91
CA ALA A 462 7.95 1.46 12.66
C ALA A 462 6.45 1.83 12.84
N GLY A 463 6.11 2.92 13.55
CA GLY A 463 5.05 2.84 14.57
C GLY A 463 3.87 3.79 14.47
N HIS A 464 3.46 4.19 13.27
CA HIS A 464 2.21 4.93 13.07
C HIS A 464 1.32 4.34 11.99
N TRP A 465 1.37 3.01 11.81
CA TRP A 465 0.48 2.37 10.86
C TRP A 465 -0.93 2.40 11.34
N LEU A 466 -1.75 3.27 10.73
CA LEU A 466 -3.18 3.32 10.99
C LEU A 466 -3.78 1.95 10.67
N THR A 467 -4.12 1.20 11.71
CA THR A 467 -4.66 -0.15 11.56
C THR A 467 -6.18 -0.17 11.58
N GLY A 468 -6.79 0.87 12.16
CA GLY A 468 -8.17 0.83 12.57
C GLY A 468 -8.39 -0.21 13.70
N PRO A 469 -9.54 -0.17 14.40
CA PRO A 469 -10.69 0.68 14.14
C PRO A 469 -10.48 2.14 14.58
N VAL A 470 -11.35 3.01 14.09
CA VAL A 470 -11.60 4.35 14.66
C VAL A 470 -12.97 4.30 15.32
N PHE A 471 -13.08 4.85 16.52
CA PHE A 471 -14.33 4.78 17.29
C PHE A 471 -14.51 6.00 18.19
N ARG A 472 -15.78 6.23 18.55
CA ARG A 472 -16.19 7.21 19.55
C ARG A 472 -16.05 6.59 20.94
N THR A 473 -15.39 7.29 21.86
CA THR A 473 -15.28 6.90 23.26
C THR A 473 -16.50 7.33 24.07
N ASN A 474 -16.68 6.76 25.27
CA ASN A 474 -17.81 7.03 26.17
C ASN A 474 -17.91 8.51 26.59
N ASP A 475 -16.78 9.23 26.60
CA ASP A 475 -16.73 10.67 26.89
C ASP A 475 -16.95 11.57 25.66
N GLY A 476 -17.19 10.98 24.48
CA GLY A 476 -17.46 11.69 23.23
C GLY A 476 -16.23 11.99 22.36
N GLY A 477 -15.02 11.66 22.82
CA GLY A 477 -13.81 11.78 22.02
C GLY A 477 -13.71 10.75 20.89
N ILE A 478 -12.77 10.97 19.97
CA ILE A 478 -12.46 10.06 18.86
C ILE A 478 -11.14 9.37 19.18
N ALA A 479 -11.11 8.05 19.07
CA ALA A 479 -9.90 7.26 19.20
C ALA A 479 -9.59 6.49 17.92
N PHE A 480 -8.31 6.35 17.59
CA PHE A 480 -7.82 5.42 16.57
C PHE A 480 -6.60 4.66 17.06
N VAL A 481 -6.28 3.59 16.34
CA VAL A 481 -5.21 2.65 16.68
C VAL A 481 -4.09 2.68 15.64
N THR A 482 -2.85 2.56 16.12
CA THR A 482 -1.65 2.37 15.30
C THR A 482 -0.87 1.10 15.64
N ASP A 483 -0.08 0.60 14.69
CA ASP A 483 0.97 -0.40 15.00
C ASP A 483 2.00 0.21 15.96
N GLY A 484 2.40 -0.55 16.98
CA GLY A 484 3.47 -0.16 17.89
C GLY A 484 3.10 0.95 18.88
N TRP A 485 4.07 1.85 19.13
CA TRP A 485 4.03 2.83 20.21
C TRP A 485 3.92 4.28 19.72
N PRO A 486 2.94 5.06 20.22
CA PRO A 486 1.80 4.62 21.04
C PRO A 486 0.79 3.82 20.23
N THR A 487 0.06 2.91 20.89
CA THR A 487 -0.97 2.13 20.19
C THR A 487 -2.27 2.91 20.00
N LEU A 488 -2.63 3.79 20.95
CA LEU A 488 -3.90 4.53 20.93
C LEU A 488 -3.65 6.02 20.82
N TRP A 489 -4.40 6.67 19.92
CA TRP A 489 -4.47 8.12 19.78
C TRP A 489 -5.87 8.60 20.07
N TYR A 490 -5.99 9.78 20.65
CA TYR A 490 -7.26 10.32 21.12
C TYR A 490 -7.42 11.80 20.77
N SER A 491 -8.62 12.19 20.39
CA SER A 491 -9.03 13.58 20.17
C SER A 491 -10.29 13.88 20.98
N HIS A 492 -10.28 14.98 21.73
CA HIS A 492 -11.42 15.44 22.53
C HIS A 492 -12.29 16.49 21.81
N ASP A 493 -11.88 16.92 20.61
CA ASP A 493 -12.41 18.08 19.90
C ASP A 493 -12.74 17.77 18.43
N ASP A 494 -13.28 16.57 18.19
CA ASP A 494 -13.73 16.10 16.87
C ASP A 494 -12.62 16.10 15.79
N GLY A 495 -11.39 15.77 16.21
CA GLY A 495 -10.23 15.56 15.33
C GLY A 495 -9.43 16.81 15.02
N LEU A 496 -9.68 17.93 15.71
CA LEU A 496 -8.92 19.17 15.54
C LEU A 496 -7.53 19.06 16.20
N THR A 497 -7.46 18.46 17.38
CA THR A 497 -6.22 18.15 18.09
C THR A 497 -6.16 16.69 18.48
N TRP A 498 -4.95 16.15 18.53
CA TRP A 498 -4.69 14.74 18.82
C TRP A 498 -3.66 14.60 19.92
N GLN A 499 -3.92 13.67 20.84
CA GLN A 499 -3.05 13.31 21.93
C GLN A 499 -2.60 11.85 21.78
N ASP A 500 -1.30 11.66 21.95
CA ASP A 500 -0.68 10.37 22.22
C ASP A 500 -1.09 9.90 23.63
N CYS A 501 -1.78 8.75 23.70
CA CYS A 501 -2.24 8.20 24.98
C CYS A 501 -1.13 7.49 25.77
N GLY A 502 0.04 7.25 25.20
CA GLY A 502 1.08 6.40 25.76
C GLY A 502 0.78 4.90 25.60
N GLY A 503 1.69 4.06 26.11
CA GLY A 503 1.55 2.60 26.15
C GLY A 503 1.54 1.88 24.79
N ASP A 504 1.95 0.61 24.79
CA ASP A 504 2.03 -0.24 23.60
C ASP A 504 1.43 -1.62 23.84
N ILE A 505 0.51 -2.01 22.95
CA ILE A 505 0.11 -3.39 22.77
C ILE A 505 1.17 -4.08 21.89
N LYS A 506 2.39 -4.29 22.45
CA LYS A 506 3.53 -4.91 21.73
C LYS A 506 3.06 -6.01 20.79
N GLY A 507 3.37 -5.85 19.51
CA GLY A 507 2.87 -6.66 18.42
C GLY A 507 2.51 -5.77 17.24
N ASN A 508 1.91 -6.35 16.20
CA ASN A 508 1.45 -5.62 15.02
C ASN A 508 -0.07 -5.76 14.88
N HIS A 509 -0.66 -4.83 14.15
CA HIS A 509 -2.05 -4.80 13.73
C HIS A 509 -3.06 -4.99 14.86
N PRO A 510 -2.96 -4.20 15.95
CA PRO A 510 -3.89 -4.29 17.05
C PRO A 510 -5.29 -3.86 16.61
N GLY A 511 -6.31 -4.56 17.10
CA GLY A 511 -7.69 -4.08 17.10
C GLY A 511 -8.13 -3.81 18.53
N VAL A 512 -8.78 -2.66 18.75
CA VAL A 512 -9.16 -2.17 20.09
C VAL A 512 -10.62 -1.71 20.07
N VAL A 513 -11.34 -1.97 21.16
CA VAL A 513 -12.67 -1.41 21.43
C VAL A 513 -12.74 -0.90 22.87
N GLN A 514 -13.61 0.06 23.14
CA GLN A 514 -13.93 0.45 24.51
C GLN A 514 -15.05 -0.43 25.09
N LEU A 515 -14.82 -0.90 26.30
CA LEU A 515 -15.79 -1.59 27.15
C LEU A 515 -16.79 -0.58 27.73
N ARG A 516 -17.97 -1.07 28.14
CA ARG A 516 -19.02 -0.22 28.73
C ARG A 516 -18.58 0.49 30.01
N ASP A 517 -17.66 -0.10 30.75
CA ASP A 517 -17.09 0.48 31.97
C ASP A 517 -15.95 1.48 31.71
N GLY A 518 -15.62 1.74 30.43
CA GLY A 518 -14.59 2.70 30.01
C GLY A 518 -13.22 2.08 29.77
N ARG A 519 -12.97 0.84 30.21
CA ARG A 519 -11.72 0.12 29.91
C ARG A 519 -11.56 -0.12 28.41
N MET A 520 -10.32 -0.28 27.95
CA MET A 520 -10.03 -0.67 26.57
C MET A 520 -9.72 -2.16 26.51
N LEU A 521 -10.32 -2.86 25.56
CA LEU A 521 -10.03 -4.24 25.22
C LEU A 521 -9.36 -4.28 23.84
N GLY A 522 -8.20 -4.91 23.75
CA GLY A 522 -7.42 -5.06 22.53
C GLY A 522 -6.93 -6.48 22.29
N PHE A 523 -6.69 -6.78 21.02
CA PHE A 523 -6.00 -7.99 20.56
C PHE A 523 -4.93 -7.57 19.56
N THR A 524 -3.78 -8.27 19.53
CA THR A 524 -2.65 -7.92 18.66
C THR A 524 -1.98 -9.16 18.08
N ARG A 525 -1.24 -9.00 16.97
CA ARG A 525 -0.39 -10.04 16.39
C ARG A 525 0.93 -10.13 17.16
N GLY A 526 1.31 -11.33 17.60
CA GLY A 526 2.65 -11.60 18.14
C GLY A 526 3.03 -10.74 19.35
N GLY A 527 2.69 -11.20 20.56
CA GLY A 527 3.14 -10.62 21.82
C GLY A 527 4.14 -11.52 22.56
N ASP A 528 4.89 -10.97 23.52
CA ASP A 528 5.98 -11.66 24.25
C ASP A 528 5.50 -12.72 25.26
N LEU A 529 4.44 -13.49 24.94
CA LEU A 529 3.91 -14.58 25.79
C LEU A 529 4.75 -15.86 25.71
N ARG A 530 6.02 -15.80 25.27
CA ARG A 530 6.88 -16.97 25.05
C ARG A 530 7.06 -17.80 26.33
N GLY A 531 7.01 -19.13 26.22
CA GLY A 531 7.19 -20.06 27.34
C GLY A 531 5.94 -20.42 28.14
N GLU A 532 4.79 -19.77 27.93
CA GLU A 532 3.54 -20.21 28.58
C GLU A 532 2.95 -21.45 27.90
N VAL A 533 2.70 -22.50 28.69
CA VAL A 533 1.97 -23.70 28.25
C VAL A 533 0.48 -23.41 28.33
N ILE A 534 -0.16 -23.28 27.19
CA ILE A 534 -1.61 -23.19 27.11
C ILE A 534 -2.11 -24.52 26.54
N VAL A 535 -2.66 -25.33 27.43
CA VAL A 535 -3.41 -26.53 27.06
C VAL A 535 -4.80 -26.06 26.69
N THR A 536 -5.21 -26.24 25.43
CA THR A 536 -6.60 -26.58 25.05
C THR A 536 -6.76 -26.50 23.54
N GLN A 537 -6.65 -27.64 22.85
CA GLN A 537 -7.67 -28.08 21.88
C GLN A 537 -7.70 -29.60 21.89
N TYR A 538 -8.88 -30.18 21.75
CA TYR A 538 -9.04 -31.61 21.47
C TYR A 538 -9.02 -31.78 19.94
N ASP A 539 -8.36 -32.81 19.43
CA ASP A 539 -8.59 -33.20 18.03
C ASP A 539 -10.02 -33.73 17.83
N ASP A 540 -10.36 -34.04 16.59
CA ASP A 540 -11.60 -34.69 16.17
C ASP A 540 -11.85 -36.05 16.85
N LEU A 541 -10.83 -36.63 17.49
CA LEU A 541 -10.88 -37.87 18.25
C LEU A 541 -10.97 -37.66 19.78
N GLY A 542 -11.01 -36.42 20.25
CA GLY A 542 -11.09 -36.10 21.69
C GLY A 542 -9.75 -36.17 22.42
N THR A 543 -8.63 -36.15 21.70
CA THR A 543 -7.26 -36.19 22.26
C THR A 543 -6.74 -34.78 22.50
N THR A 544 -6.27 -34.48 23.72
CA THR A 544 -5.73 -33.16 24.08
C THR A 544 -4.43 -32.87 23.32
N LYS A 545 -4.41 -31.81 22.51
CA LYS A 545 -3.16 -31.20 22.00
C LYS A 545 -2.59 -30.26 23.07
N VAL A 546 -1.37 -30.57 23.51
CA VAL A 546 -0.55 -29.66 24.31
C VAL A 546 0.41 -28.96 23.35
N HIS A 547 0.26 -27.66 23.16
CA HIS A 547 1.21 -26.85 22.42
C HIS A 547 2.17 -26.17 23.40
N SER A 548 3.46 -26.52 23.39
CA SER A 548 4.49 -25.83 24.16
C SER A 548 5.07 -24.66 23.37
N ASN A 549 5.14 -23.50 24.00
CA ASN A 549 5.51 -22.22 23.39
C ASN A 549 7.04 -21.98 23.37
N GLU A 550 7.81 -22.98 22.93
CA GLU A 550 9.28 -22.89 22.98
C GLU A 550 9.86 -21.96 21.88
N LYS A 551 9.07 -21.56 20.87
CA LYS A 551 9.55 -20.74 19.73
C LYS A 551 8.65 -19.57 19.30
N ARG A 552 7.32 -19.65 19.43
CA ARG A 552 6.35 -18.54 19.19
C ARG A 552 5.03 -18.79 19.94
N PRO A 553 4.36 -17.75 20.46
CA PRO A 553 3.04 -17.90 21.07
C PRO A 553 2.01 -18.34 20.04
N TYR A 554 1.26 -19.40 20.35
CA TYR A 554 0.19 -19.92 19.51
C TYR A 554 -1.11 -19.11 19.62
N TRP A 555 -1.19 -18.26 20.63
CA TRP A 555 -2.42 -17.59 21.05
C TRP A 555 -2.28 -16.10 20.90
N MET A 556 -3.33 -15.48 20.38
CA MET A 556 -3.43 -14.05 20.26
C MET A 556 -3.52 -13.43 21.66
N PRO A 557 -2.66 -12.47 22.05
CA PRO A 557 -2.77 -11.81 23.34
C PRO A 557 -4.08 -11.02 23.48
N LYS A 558 -4.85 -11.27 24.54
CA LYS A 558 -5.91 -10.37 25.04
C LYS A 558 -5.22 -9.29 25.88
N CYS A 559 -5.48 -8.03 25.57
CA CYS A 559 -4.86 -6.87 26.20
C CYS A 559 -5.94 -5.96 26.78
N VAL A 560 -5.83 -5.58 28.05
CA VAL A 560 -6.79 -4.71 28.73
C VAL A 560 -6.08 -3.52 29.33
N SER A 561 -6.64 -2.33 29.13
CA SER A 561 -6.17 -1.08 29.74
C SER A 561 -7.32 -0.41 30.51
N ASP A 562 -7.02 0.12 31.69
CA ASP A 562 -7.95 0.88 32.54
C ASP A 562 -7.61 2.37 32.60
N ASP A 563 -6.59 2.82 31.86
CA ASP A 563 -6.01 4.15 31.93
C ASP A 563 -5.88 4.82 30.56
N MET A 564 -6.84 4.53 29.66
CA MET A 564 -6.90 5.05 28.28
C MET A 564 -5.70 4.66 27.41
N GLY A 565 -5.16 3.47 27.60
CA GLY A 565 -4.09 2.91 26.78
C GLY A 565 -2.68 3.20 27.27
N LYS A 566 -2.51 3.95 28.38
CA LYS A 566 -1.18 4.24 28.96
C LYS A 566 -0.47 2.97 29.40
N THR A 567 -1.20 2.02 29.99
CA THR A 567 -0.70 0.71 30.39
C THR A 567 -1.63 -0.40 29.91
N TRP A 568 -1.06 -1.57 29.59
CA TRP A 568 -1.81 -2.72 29.08
C TRP A 568 -1.45 -3.99 29.86
N THR A 569 -2.47 -4.62 30.45
CA THR A 569 -2.37 -5.96 31.04
C THR A 569 -2.62 -7.01 29.97
N LYS A 570 -1.74 -8.01 29.86
CA LYS A 570 -1.80 -9.03 28.81
C LYS A 570 -2.11 -10.40 29.39
N THR A 571 -3.04 -11.11 28.77
CA THR A 571 -3.35 -12.52 29.06
C THR A 571 -3.48 -13.32 27.77
N PRO A 572 -3.28 -14.64 27.79
CA PRO A 572 -3.69 -15.49 26.69
C PRO A 572 -5.18 -15.32 26.36
N SER A 573 -5.54 -15.41 25.08
CA SER A 573 -6.93 -15.53 24.64
C SER A 573 -7.23 -16.94 24.13
N ILE A 574 -8.51 -17.20 23.85
CA ILE A 574 -8.97 -18.44 23.20
C ILE A 574 -8.71 -18.46 21.68
N PHE A 575 -8.18 -17.37 21.11
CA PHE A 575 -7.98 -17.23 19.68
C PHE A 575 -6.54 -17.52 19.29
N THR A 576 -6.37 -18.16 18.14
CA THR A 576 -5.04 -18.41 17.56
C THR A 576 -4.42 -17.10 17.07
N ASP A 577 -3.10 -16.97 17.20
CA ASP A 577 -2.36 -15.81 16.67
C ASP A 577 -2.48 -15.70 15.14
N VAL A 578 -2.28 -14.50 14.60
CA VAL A 578 -2.25 -14.22 13.16
C VAL A 578 -0.80 -14.08 12.66
N GLY A 579 -0.55 -14.45 11.41
CA GLY A 579 0.75 -14.43 10.75
C GLY A 579 1.04 -13.17 9.94
N GLY A 580 2.15 -13.23 9.17
CA GLY A 580 2.49 -12.21 8.18
C GLY A 580 1.41 -12.04 7.11
N GLY A 581 1.04 -10.81 6.81
CA GLY A 581 0.00 -10.50 5.82
C GLY A 581 -1.43 -10.67 6.34
N GLN A 582 -1.63 -10.68 7.66
CA GLN A 582 -2.94 -10.78 8.30
C GLN A 582 -3.16 -9.65 9.31
N ARG A 583 -4.39 -9.13 9.37
CA ARG A 583 -4.87 -8.19 10.41
C ARG A 583 -6.29 -8.56 10.82
N LEU A 584 -6.55 -8.57 12.13
CA LEU A 584 -7.89 -8.78 12.69
C LEU A 584 -8.76 -7.53 12.57
N ALA A 585 -10.08 -7.67 12.73
CA ALA A 585 -11.00 -6.54 12.86
C ALA A 585 -11.89 -6.72 14.09
N MET A 586 -12.14 -5.65 14.83
CA MET A 586 -12.98 -5.67 16.02
C MET A 586 -13.81 -4.40 16.10
N MET A 587 -15.08 -4.51 16.48
CA MET A 587 -15.95 -3.35 16.74
C MET A 587 -17.08 -3.70 17.70
N ARG A 588 -17.60 -2.70 18.40
CA ARG A 588 -18.90 -2.82 19.09
C ARG A 588 -20.02 -2.62 18.07
N LEU A 589 -20.94 -3.58 18.00
CA LEU A 589 -22.13 -3.48 17.17
C LEU A 589 -23.15 -2.54 17.82
N LYS A 590 -24.00 -1.91 17.01
CA LYS A 590 -25.08 -1.00 17.45
C LYS A 590 -26.06 -1.69 18.41
N GLU A 591 -26.23 -3.00 18.26
CA GLU A 591 -27.06 -3.84 19.12
C GLU A 591 -26.42 -4.11 20.50
N GLY A 592 -25.13 -3.80 20.68
CA GLY A 592 -24.42 -3.92 21.96
C GLY A 592 -23.24 -4.90 21.99
N PRO A 593 -23.33 -6.11 21.39
CA PRO A 593 -22.24 -7.10 21.42
C PRO A 593 -20.96 -6.60 20.75
N ILE A 594 -19.82 -7.14 21.17
CA ILE A 594 -18.53 -6.95 20.50
C ILE A 594 -18.39 -8.02 19.42
N LEU A 595 -18.18 -7.57 18.18
CA LEU A 595 -17.78 -8.44 17.07
C LEU A 595 -16.26 -8.49 16.98
N PHE A 596 -15.73 -9.69 16.85
CA PHE A 596 -14.34 -9.98 16.54
C PHE A 596 -14.28 -10.79 15.25
N ALA A 597 -13.37 -10.43 14.34
CA ALA A 597 -13.09 -11.17 13.11
C ALA A 597 -11.60 -11.35 12.96
N SER A 598 -11.17 -12.59 12.66
CA SER A 598 -9.75 -12.94 12.57
C SER A 598 -9.56 -14.17 11.70
N PHE A 599 -8.31 -14.62 11.57
CA PHE A 599 -7.93 -15.82 10.84
C PHE A 599 -7.47 -16.91 11.80
N THR A 600 -7.74 -18.16 11.43
CA THR A 600 -7.18 -19.31 12.13
C THR A 600 -6.52 -20.28 11.15
N ASP A 601 -5.23 -20.07 10.90
CA ASP A 601 -4.42 -20.94 10.03
C ASP A 601 -4.14 -22.30 10.71
N ARG A 602 -4.15 -22.31 12.05
CA ARG A 602 -3.84 -23.47 12.90
C ARG A 602 -5.07 -24.25 13.36
N GLY A 603 -6.28 -23.79 13.03
CA GLY A 603 -7.53 -24.44 13.39
C GLY A 603 -8.15 -23.94 14.69
N ILE A 604 -9.48 -23.83 14.66
CA ILE A 604 -10.32 -23.71 15.85
C ILE A 604 -11.36 -24.83 15.81
N ILE A 605 -11.54 -25.52 16.93
CA ILE A 605 -12.63 -26.49 17.09
C ILE A 605 -13.92 -25.72 17.39
N ILE A 606 -14.93 -25.95 16.56
CA ILE A 606 -16.30 -25.51 16.79
C ILE A 606 -17.22 -26.70 17.07
N THR A 607 -18.27 -26.45 17.82
CA THR A 607 -19.35 -27.42 18.06
C THR A 607 -20.57 -26.99 17.25
N ASP A 608 -21.16 -27.92 16.49
CA ASP A 608 -22.42 -27.68 15.79
C ASP A 608 -23.65 -27.96 16.65
N LYS A 609 -24.84 -27.61 16.15
CA LYS A 609 -26.09 -27.78 16.88
C LYS A 609 -26.45 -29.24 17.20
N SER A 610 -25.80 -30.22 16.57
CA SER A 610 -25.95 -31.64 16.91
C SER A 610 -25.01 -32.09 18.05
N GLY A 611 -24.08 -31.23 18.47
CA GLY A 611 -23.03 -31.53 19.44
C GLY A 611 -21.75 -32.09 18.81
N ALA A 612 -21.72 -32.27 17.48
CA ALA A 612 -20.53 -32.74 16.79
C ALA A 612 -19.47 -31.63 16.75
N LYS A 613 -18.22 -32.01 17.02
CA LYS A 613 -17.06 -31.12 16.97
C LYS A 613 -16.40 -31.23 15.60
N ARG A 614 -15.94 -30.09 15.07
CA ARG A 614 -15.10 -30.05 13.87
C ARG A 614 -14.09 -28.92 13.93
N GLU A 615 -12.95 -29.14 13.31
CA GLU A 615 -11.96 -28.10 13.08
C GLU A 615 -12.39 -27.21 11.90
N ILE A 616 -12.29 -25.90 12.05
CA ILE A 616 -12.44 -24.91 10.98
C ILE A 616 -11.16 -24.10 10.82
N ARG A 617 -10.91 -23.60 9.61
CA ARG A 617 -9.71 -22.80 9.30
C ARG A 617 -10.00 -21.62 8.38
N GLY A 618 -9.16 -20.58 8.48
CA GLY A 618 -9.31 -19.33 7.74
C GLY A 618 -10.14 -18.28 8.48
N LEU A 619 -10.80 -17.40 7.73
CA LEU A 619 -11.55 -16.25 8.25
C LEU A 619 -12.78 -16.68 9.06
N TYR A 620 -12.83 -16.25 10.31
CA TYR A 620 -13.96 -16.48 11.20
C TYR A 620 -14.40 -15.19 11.90
N THR A 621 -15.60 -15.23 12.44
CA THR A 621 -16.16 -14.23 13.35
C THR A 621 -16.47 -14.85 14.70
N ALA A 622 -16.35 -14.04 15.76
CA ALA A 622 -16.80 -14.36 17.10
C ALA A 622 -17.56 -13.18 17.70
N ILE A 623 -18.53 -13.45 18.57
CA ILE A 623 -19.31 -12.41 19.28
C ILE A 623 -19.18 -12.57 20.79
N SER A 624 -19.05 -11.45 21.50
CA SER A 624 -19.09 -11.39 22.96
C SER A 624 -20.22 -10.47 23.41
N GLU A 625 -21.04 -10.96 24.36
CA GLU A 625 -22.16 -10.22 24.95
C GLU A 625 -21.86 -9.74 26.38
N ASP A 626 -20.69 -10.09 26.90
CA ASP A 626 -20.23 -9.90 28.27
C ASP A 626 -18.86 -9.20 28.33
N GLU A 627 -18.67 -8.20 27.44
CA GLU A 627 -17.51 -7.30 27.45
C GLU A 627 -16.15 -8.01 27.25
N GLY A 628 -16.14 -9.09 26.44
CA GLY A 628 -14.94 -9.81 26.03
C GLY A 628 -14.50 -10.93 26.99
N GLU A 629 -15.36 -11.31 27.92
CA GLU A 629 -15.11 -12.41 28.86
C GLU A 629 -15.38 -13.77 28.21
N THR A 630 -16.51 -13.92 27.52
CA THR A 630 -16.84 -15.12 26.74
C THR A 630 -17.20 -14.80 25.29
N TRP A 631 -17.05 -15.80 24.43
CA TRP A 631 -17.31 -15.70 22.99
C TRP A 631 -18.34 -16.76 22.59
N SER A 632 -19.62 -16.37 22.58
CA SER A 632 -20.77 -17.29 22.58
C SER A 632 -20.95 -18.05 21.27
N THR A 633 -20.46 -17.53 20.15
CA THR A 633 -20.49 -18.20 18.86
C THR A 633 -19.24 -17.85 18.06
N VAL A 634 -18.45 -18.88 17.72
CA VAL A 634 -17.36 -18.79 16.75
C VAL A 634 -17.85 -19.43 15.45
N LYS A 635 -17.80 -18.67 14.36
CA LYS A 635 -18.40 -19.05 13.07
C LYS A 635 -17.47 -18.73 11.92
N LEU A 636 -17.32 -19.68 11.00
CA LEU A 636 -16.57 -19.50 9.77
C LEU A 636 -17.29 -18.52 8.83
N VAL A 637 -16.58 -17.57 8.24
CA VAL A 637 -17.17 -16.62 7.28
C VAL A 637 -17.24 -17.29 5.91
N THR A 638 -18.35 -17.95 5.63
CA THR A 638 -18.55 -18.72 4.41
C THR A 638 -20.01 -18.72 3.96
N ASP A 639 -20.26 -19.05 2.70
CA ASP A 639 -21.61 -19.31 2.17
C ASP A 639 -22.13 -20.71 2.56
N ASP A 640 -21.33 -21.47 3.34
CA ASP A 640 -21.57 -22.86 3.72
C ASP A 640 -21.70 -23.80 2.50
N GLY A 641 -21.11 -23.44 1.37
CA GLY A 641 -21.19 -24.16 0.10
C GLY A 641 -20.33 -25.45 0.03
N PRO A 642 -20.38 -26.15 -1.12
CA PRO A 642 -19.73 -27.45 -1.33
C PRO A 642 -18.19 -27.41 -1.46
N GLY A 643 -17.55 -26.26 -1.31
CA GLY A 643 -16.15 -26.07 -1.68
C GLY A 643 -16.02 -25.52 -3.09
N ILE A 644 -15.64 -24.25 -3.23
CA ILE A 644 -15.24 -23.64 -4.50
C ILE A 644 -13.84 -23.02 -4.37
N GLY A 645 -13.13 -22.86 -5.48
CA GLY A 645 -11.85 -22.17 -5.47
C GLY A 645 -11.99 -20.70 -5.13
N GLY A 646 -11.09 -20.19 -4.30
CA GLY A 646 -10.99 -18.78 -3.92
C GLY A 646 -9.54 -18.33 -3.83
N MET A 647 -9.30 -17.04 -4.00
CA MET A 647 -7.95 -16.47 -4.03
C MET A 647 -7.80 -15.34 -3.01
N THR A 648 -6.66 -15.31 -2.31
CA THR A 648 -6.27 -14.20 -1.44
C THR A 648 -5.57 -13.11 -2.26
N THR A 649 -5.38 -11.92 -1.71
CA THR A 649 -4.76 -10.79 -2.45
C THR A 649 -3.35 -11.07 -2.98
N ASN A 650 -2.59 -11.93 -2.31
CA ASN A 650 -1.25 -12.35 -2.75
C ASN A 650 -1.29 -13.56 -3.69
N GLY A 651 -2.41 -13.78 -4.38
CA GLY A 651 -2.58 -14.86 -5.36
C GLY A 651 -2.71 -16.26 -4.77
N ALA A 652 -2.77 -16.39 -3.44
CA ALA A 652 -2.78 -17.72 -2.84
C ALA A 652 -4.18 -18.33 -2.92
N TYR A 653 -4.26 -19.50 -3.53
CA TYR A 653 -5.48 -20.23 -3.82
C TYR A 653 -5.85 -21.19 -2.69
N PHE A 654 -7.14 -21.34 -2.44
CA PHE A 654 -7.70 -22.16 -1.38
C PHE A 654 -9.10 -22.66 -1.75
N ALA A 655 -9.62 -23.62 -0.98
CA ALA A 655 -11.01 -24.05 -1.06
C ALA A 655 -11.88 -23.26 -0.05
N PHE A 656 -12.93 -22.61 -0.53
CA PHE A 656 -13.95 -21.94 0.27
C PHE A 656 -15.12 -22.90 0.49
N SER A 657 -15.30 -23.40 1.71
CA SER A 657 -16.20 -24.51 2.07
C SER A 657 -16.82 -24.32 3.48
N GLN A 658 -17.53 -25.34 3.98
CA GLN A 658 -18.00 -25.40 5.38
C GLN A 658 -16.89 -25.63 6.43
N ARG A 659 -15.64 -25.83 5.98
CA ARG A 659 -14.47 -26.10 6.84
C ARG A 659 -13.38 -25.05 6.66
N ASN A 660 -13.37 -24.38 5.51
CA ASN A 660 -12.31 -23.49 5.10
C ASN A 660 -12.87 -22.17 4.57
N SER A 661 -12.27 -21.07 4.99
CA SER A 661 -12.52 -19.73 4.45
C SER A 661 -11.20 -19.07 4.05
N GLU A 662 -11.28 -17.83 3.57
CA GLU A 662 -10.14 -17.01 3.23
C GLU A 662 -9.13 -16.99 4.39
N TYR A 663 -7.92 -17.47 4.16
CA TYR A 663 -6.95 -17.66 5.23
C TYR A 663 -5.90 -16.56 5.30
N ARG A 664 -5.97 -15.51 4.48
CA ARG A 664 -4.98 -14.43 4.53
C ARG A 664 -5.55 -13.13 3.99
N GLY A 665 -5.34 -12.05 4.74
CA GLY A 665 -5.69 -10.70 4.33
C GLY A 665 -5.76 -9.77 5.53
N TYR A 666 -5.97 -8.49 5.25
CA TYR A 666 -6.13 -7.46 6.25
C TYR A 666 -7.61 -7.15 6.38
N LEU A 667 -8.16 -7.28 7.58
CA LEU A 667 -9.57 -7.07 7.81
C LEU A 667 -9.88 -5.61 8.12
N ALA A 668 -11.07 -5.18 7.70
CA ALA A 668 -11.74 -3.96 8.15
C ALA A 668 -13.25 -4.21 8.21
N VAL A 669 -13.92 -3.56 9.15
CA VAL A 669 -15.34 -3.79 9.42
C VAL A 669 -16.07 -2.47 9.67
N CYS A 670 -17.31 -2.38 9.20
CA CYS A 670 -18.24 -1.32 9.57
C CYS A 670 -19.67 -1.87 9.69
N GLN A 671 -20.58 -1.09 10.27
CA GLN A 671 -21.99 -1.44 10.36
C GLN A 671 -22.88 -0.36 9.74
N ALA A 672 -23.67 -0.74 8.75
CA ALA A 672 -24.55 0.15 8.00
C ALA A 672 -25.77 0.60 8.83
N PRO A 673 -26.48 1.66 8.39
CA PRO A 673 -27.71 2.13 9.05
C PRO A 673 -28.84 1.09 9.15
N ASN A 674 -28.90 0.13 8.21
CA ASN A 674 -29.87 -0.97 8.21
C ASN A 674 -29.49 -2.16 9.12
N GLY A 675 -28.44 -2.02 9.93
CA GLY A 675 -27.99 -3.06 10.87
C GLY A 675 -27.08 -4.12 10.25
N LEU A 676 -26.88 -4.12 8.93
CA LEU A 676 -25.94 -5.03 8.28
C LEU A 676 -24.49 -4.69 8.65
N VAL A 677 -23.73 -5.72 8.99
CA VAL A 677 -22.29 -5.68 9.19
C VAL A 677 -21.61 -5.97 7.86
N HIS A 678 -20.64 -5.13 7.51
CA HIS A 678 -19.82 -5.26 6.32
C HIS A 678 -18.37 -5.52 6.73
N LEU A 679 -17.88 -6.71 6.42
CA LEU A 679 -16.52 -7.14 6.67
C LEU A 679 -15.81 -7.26 5.33
N ILE A 680 -14.65 -6.60 5.20
CA ILE A 680 -13.78 -6.78 4.04
C ILE A 680 -12.43 -7.34 4.46
N SER A 681 -11.88 -8.23 3.64
CA SER A 681 -10.48 -8.63 3.65
C SER A 681 -9.72 -7.86 2.57
N SER A 682 -8.44 -8.17 2.36
CA SER A 682 -7.67 -7.60 1.25
C SER A 682 -8.19 -7.96 -0.14
N TYR A 683 -9.17 -8.85 -0.27
CA TYR A 683 -9.70 -9.29 -1.58
C TYR A 683 -11.23 -9.28 -1.64
N SER A 684 -11.88 -9.71 -0.55
CA SER A 684 -13.30 -10.08 -0.53
C SER A 684 -14.12 -9.20 0.41
N HIS A 685 -15.38 -8.98 0.06
CA HIS A 685 -16.39 -8.32 0.87
C HIS A 685 -17.50 -9.31 1.26
N TYR A 686 -17.77 -9.37 2.56
CA TYR A 686 -18.81 -10.18 3.18
C TYR A 686 -19.81 -9.28 3.91
N THR A 687 -21.07 -9.69 3.94
CA THR A 687 -22.14 -8.96 4.61
C THR A 687 -23.03 -9.91 5.37
N PHE A 688 -23.32 -9.58 6.62
CA PHE A 688 -24.17 -10.39 7.48
C PHE A 688 -24.84 -9.54 8.56
N ASN A 689 -25.81 -10.11 9.28
CA ASN A 689 -26.46 -9.44 10.42
C ASN A 689 -26.18 -10.17 11.74
N LEU A 690 -26.59 -9.57 12.86
CA LEU A 690 -26.43 -10.16 14.19
C LEU A 690 -27.12 -11.53 14.32
N ALA A 691 -28.28 -11.73 13.69
CA ALA A 691 -28.98 -13.02 13.71
C ALA A 691 -28.13 -14.14 13.08
N TRP A 692 -27.40 -13.86 12.01
CA TRP A 692 -26.47 -14.83 11.42
C TRP A 692 -25.25 -15.10 12.31
N LEU A 693 -24.71 -14.06 12.97
CA LEU A 693 -23.60 -14.20 13.92
C LEU A 693 -23.97 -15.04 15.14
N LYS A 694 -25.21 -14.94 15.62
CA LYS A 694 -25.75 -15.72 16.75
C LYS A 694 -26.26 -17.10 16.38
N GLN A 695 -26.43 -17.37 15.09
CA GLN A 695 -26.96 -18.65 14.64
C GLN A 695 -25.96 -19.77 14.98
N PRO A 696 -26.38 -20.84 15.67
CA PRO A 696 -25.54 -22.00 15.94
C PRO A 696 -24.93 -22.57 14.66
N ASN A 697 -23.73 -23.13 14.77
CA ASN A 697 -23.08 -23.77 13.64
C ASN A 697 -23.94 -24.95 13.13
N GLU A 698 -24.16 -25.00 11.82
CA GLU A 698 -24.92 -26.06 11.18
C GLU A 698 -24.07 -27.34 11.04
N PRO A 699 -24.66 -28.54 11.09
CA PRO A 699 -23.95 -29.77 10.75
C PRO A 699 -23.42 -29.74 9.32
N LEU A 700 -22.37 -30.51 9.08
CA LEU A 700 -21.77 -30.65 7.76
C LEU A 700 -22.79 -31.23 6.78
N LYS A 701 -23.04 -30.51 5.69
CA LYS A 701 -23.94 -30.90 4.60
C LYS A 701 -23.16 -31.48 3.43
N TYR A 702 -21.94 -30.98 3.22
CA TYR A 702 -21.10 -31.35 2.09
C TYR A 702 -19.90 -32.20 2.53
N PRO A 703 -19.58 -33.27 1.79
CA PRO A 703 -18.34 -34.01 1.98
C PRO A 703 -17.15 -33.10 1.62
N PRO A 704 -15.93 -33.41 2.13
CA PRO A 704 -14.75 -32.68 1.72
C PRO A 704 -14.49 -32.72 0.20
N MET A 705 -13.84 -31.68 -0.34
CA MET A 705 -13.45 -31.66 -1.75
C MET A 705 -12.33 -32.67 -2.03
N ARG A 706 -12.70 -33.81 -2.65
CA ARG A 706 -11.74 -34.84 -3.08
C ARG A 706 -11.12 -34.52 -4.44
N VAL A 707 -9.93 -35.07 -4.69
CA VAL A 707 -9.26 -35.03 -6.00
C VAL A 707 -10.17 -35.55 -7.09
N LYS A 708 -10.41 -34.68 -8.09
CA LYS A 708 -11.16 -35.02 -9.30
C LYS A 708 -10.18 -35.26 -10.45
N PRO A 709 -10.41 -36.27 -11.29
CA PRO A 709 -9.66 -36.43 -12.53
C PRO A 709 -9.78 -35.17 -13.40
N ALA A 710 -8.66 -34.66 -13.89
CA ALA A 710 -8.62 -33.57 -14.88
C ALA A 710 -7.47 -33.81 -15.85
N VAL A 711 -7.73 -33.66 -17.14
CA VAL A 711 -6.73 -33.74 -18.21
C VAL A 711 -6.86 -32.48 -19.04
N GLU A 712 -5.80 -31.68 -19.07
CA GLU A 712 -5.73 -30.39 -19.73
C GLU A 712 -4.59 -30.45 -20.74
N THR A 713 -4.93 -30.41 -22.03
CA THR A 713 -3.98 -30.17 -23.11
C THR A 713 -4.06 -28.70 -23.48
N PHE A 714 -2.98 -27.95 -23.35
CA PHE A 714 -2.96 -26.51 -23.62
C PHE A 714 -2.86 -26.19 -25.12
N THR A 715 -3.28 -27.15 -25.96
CA THR A 715 -3.28 -27.15 -27.42
C THR A 715 -4.64 -26.76 -28.00
N GLY A 716 -4.81 -25.50 -28.40
CA GLY A 716 -5.98 -25.03 -29.14
C GLY A 716 -6.15 -23.50 -29.10
N PRO A 717 -7.01 -22.92 -29.98
CA PRO A 717 -7.32 -21.49 -29.96
C PRO A 717 -8.25 -21.08 -28.80
N ASP A 718 -8.98 -22.04 -28.20
CA ASP A 718 -10.07 -21.80 -27.24
C ASP A 718 -9.89 -22.62 -25.95
N PHE A 719 -8.88 -22.31 -25.14
CA PHE A 719 -8.72 -22.92 -23.82
C PHE A 719 -9.53 -22.17 -22.75
N ASP A 720 -10.25 -22.91 -21.92
CA ASP A 720 -11.04 -22.38 -20.82
C ASP A 720 -10.21 -22.32 -19.52
N LEU A 721 -9.93 -21.11 -19.04
CA LEU A 721 -9.25 -20.87 -17.76
C LEU A 721 -10.16 -21.07 -16.53
N LYS A 722 -11.38 -21.60 -16.70
CA LYS A 722 -12.43 -21.68 -15.68
C LYS A 722 -12.01 -22.21 -14.30
N ASP A 723 -11.00 -23.07 -14.22
CA ASP A 723 -10.49 -23.65 -12.96
C ASP A 723 -9.04 -23.24 -12.64
N TRP A 724 -8.45 -22.38 -13.47
CA TRP A 724 -7.08 -21.88 -13.33
C TRP A 724 -7.09 -20.39 -12.97
N GLU A 725 -6.47 -20.04 -11.85
CA GLU A 725 -6.33 -18.64 -11.43
C GLU A 725 -4.89 -18.15 -11.63
N PRO A 726 -4.69 -16.90 -12.06
CA PRO A 726 -3.36 -16.32 -12.22
C PRO A 726 -2.71 -16.08 -10.85
N TYR A 727 -1.42 -16.43 -10.75
CA TYR A 727 -0.53 -16.12 -9.62
C TYR A 727 0.42 -14.97 -10.00
N HIS A 728 0.36 -13.86 -9.27
CA HIS A 728 1.22 -12.67 -9.47
C HIS A 728 1.35 -12.14 -10.91
N GLY A 729 0.30 -12.31 -11.73
CA GLY A 729 0.11 -11.56 -12.99
C GLY A 729 1.22 -11.73 -14.03
N TYR A 730 1.59 -12.97 -14.39
CA TYR A 730 2.49 -13.25 -15.50
C TYR A 730 1.99 -12.63 -16.82
N SER A 731 2.92 -12.33 -17.74
CA SER A 731 2.56 -11.95 -19.11
C SER A 731 2.62 -13.18 -20.00
N GLY A 732 1.71 -13.31 -20.95
CA GLY A 732 1.61 -14.53 -21.75
C GLY A 732 0.22 -14.77 -22.30
N GLY A 733 0.08 -15.85 -23.04
CA GLY A 733 -1.14 -16.21 -23.73
C GLY A 733 -0.88 -17.34 -24.71
N PHE A 734 -1.89 -17.67 -25.49
CA PHE A 734 -1.77 -18.67 -26.55
C PHE A 734 -0.84 -18.12 -27.63
N ASN A 735 0.26 -18.82 -27.90
CA ASN A 735 1.26 -18.40 -28.90
C ASN A 735 0.79 -18.60 -30.36
N GLY A 736 -0.52 -18.69 -30.61
CA GLY A 736 -1.11 -18.99 -31.92
C GLY A 736 -0.80 -20.40 -32.45
N LYS A 737 -0.09 -21.25 -31.69
CA LYS A 737 0.23 -22.65 -32.00
C LYS A 737 -0.30 -23.65 -30.97
N GLY A 738 -1.17 -23.21 -30.05
CA GLY A 738 -1.74 -24.07 -29.02
C GLY A 738 -0.72 -24.46 -27.94
N GLN A 739 -0.08 -23.50 -27.30
CA GLN A 739 0.68 -23.74 -26.07
C GLN A 739 0.48 -22.54 -25.14
N LEU A 740 0.20 -22.81 -23.86
CA LEU A 740 0.11 -21.76 -22.86
C LEU A 740 1.52 -21.29 -22.51
N THR A 741 1.87 -20.09 -22.96
CA THR A 741 3.16 -19.48 -22.65
C THR A 741 3.05 -18.66 -21.36
N MET A 742 3.90 -18.97 -20.39
CA MET A 742 4.11 -18.15 -19.20
C MET A 742 5.43 -17.40 -19.36
N ILE A 743 5.35 -16.06 -19.37
CA ILE A 743 6.50 -15.17 -19.35
C ILE A 743 6.52 -14.51 -17.98
N SER A 744 7.58 -14.78 -17.25
CA SER A 744 7.84 -14.19 -15.94
C SER A 744 9.04 -13.29 -16.03
N THR A 745 8.85 -12.01 -15.73
CA THR A 745 9.92 -11.02 -15.69
C THR A 745 10.42 -10.77 -14.26
N SER A 746 9.79 -11.40 -13.25
CA SER A 746 10.06 -11.22 -11.84
C SER A 746 10.08 -12.56 -11.06
N HIS A 747 9.97 -12.48 -9.73
CA HIS A 747 9.98 -13.65 -8.86
C HIS A 747 8.58 -14.30 -8.79
N PHE A 748 8.48 -15.55 -9.27
CA PHE A 748 7.30 -16.43 -9.22
C PHE A 748 5.99 -15.84 -9.78
N GLN A 749 5.85 -15.83 -11.10
CA GLN A 749 4.58 -15.54 -11.78
C GLN A 749 4.10 -16.78 -12.53
N GLY A 750 2.78 -17.01 -12.56
CA GLY A 750 2.23 -18.17 -13.28
C GLY A 750 0.76 -18.40 -13.01
N ILE A 751 0.35 -19.65 -12.91
CA ILE A 751 -1.03 -20.08 -12.70
C ILE A 751 -1.15 -21.06 -11.54
N ASN A 752 -2.34 -21.22 -11.00
CA ASN A 752 -2.62 -22.21 -9.97
C ASN A 752 -4.00 -22.85 -10.16
N ARG A 753 -4.16 -24.07 -9.64
CA ARG A 753 -5.39 -24.87 -9.73
C ARG A 753 -5.64 -25.60 -8.41
N LEU A 754 -6.89 -25.64 -7.98
CA LEU A 754 -7.32 -26.40 -6.81
C LEU A 754 -7.48 -27.86 -7.20
N ILE A 755 -6.91 -28.76 -6.38
CA ILE A 755 -6.95 -30.21 -6.64
C ILE A 755 -7.66 -30.98 -5.53
N GLY A 756 -7.72 -30.49 -4.28
CA GLY A 756 -8.45 -31.16 -3.18
C GLY A 756 -7.66 -32.25 -2.45
N GLU A 757 -8.33 -32.97 -1.54
CA GLU A 757 -7.75 -34.04 -0.70
C GLU A 757 -7.85 -35.45 -1.31
N GLY A 758 -7.00 -36.35 -0.83
CA GLY A 758 -6.88 -37.73 -1.31
C GLY A 758 -5.54 -38.02 -1.98
N SER A 759 -5.27 -39.32 -2.19
CA SER A 759 -4.13 -39.79 -2.96
C SER A 759 -4.27 -39.42 -4.44
N PHE A 760 -3.19 -38.98 -5.08
CA PHE A 760 -3.20 -38.58 -6.49
C PHE A 760 -1.92 -38.93 -7.23
N GLU A 761 -2.05 -39.12 -8.54
CA GLU A 761 -0.95 -39.05 -9.50
C GLU A 761 -1.16 -37.81 -10.38
N MET A 762 -0.13 -36.99 -10.51
CA MET A 762 -0.15 -35.76 -11.28
C MET A 762 1.02 -35.71 -12.27
N ASN A 763 0.71 -35.45 -13.54
CA ASN A 763 1.64 -35.43 -14.66
C ASN A 763 1.67 -34.04 -15.32
N MET A 764 2.84 -33.56 -15.72
CA MET A 764 3.00 -32.28 -16.41
C MET A 764 4.05 -32.37 -17.51
N ALA A 765 3.88 -31.58 -18.58
CA ALA A 765 4.89 -31.39 -19.61
C ALA A 765 5.12 -29.90 -19.91
N PHE A 766 6.40 -29.54 -19.97
CA PHE A 766 6.90 -28.20 -20.27
C PHE A 766 7.86 -28.25 -21.45
N GLU A 767 7.75 -27.27 -22.33
CA GLU A 767 8.58 -27.08 -23.51
C GLU A 767 9.02 -25.62 -23.63
N ASN A 768 9.97 -25.34 -24.51
CA ASN A 768 10.46 -23.98 -24.78
C ASN A 768 10.93 -23.24 -23.51
N ILE A 769 11.55 -23.97 -22.57
CA ILE A 769 12.08 -23.38 -21.34
C ILE A 769 13.25 -22.47 -21.70
N SER A 770 13.13 -21.21 -21.31
CA SER A 770 14.14 -20.18 -21.52
C SER A 770 14.41 -19.46 -20.21
N PHE A 771 15.65 -19.55 -19.76
CA PHE A 771 16.12 -18.86 -18.56
C PHE A 771 16.74 -17.53 -18.96
N ASN A 772 16.30 -16.44 -18.35
CA ASN A 772 16.98 -15.17 -18.48
C ASN A 772 18.21 -15.14 -17.55
N PRO A 773 19.22 -14.30 -17.83
CA PRO A 773 20.37 -14.12 -16.95
C PRO A 773 19.93 -13.83 -15.51
N ARG A 774 20.65 -14.40 -14.53
CA ARG A 774 20.38 -14.21 -13.10
C ARG A 774 20.36 -12.73 -12.77
N ALA A 775 19.19 -12.19 -12.45
CA ALA A 775 19.09 -10.89 -11.78
C ALA A 775 19.60 -11.05 -10.34
N LYS A 776 20.12 -9.97 -9.73
CA LYS A 776 20.66 -9.99 -8.35
C LYS A 776 19.64 -10.56 -7.33
N THR A 777 18.34 -10.42 -7.59
CA THR A 777 17.25 -10.74 -6.66
C THR A 777 16.39 -11.94 -7.05
N ALA A 778 16.61 -12.56 -8.23
CA ALA A 778 15.74 -13.64 -8.72
C ALA A 778 16.54 -14.84 -9.25
N SER A 779 16.29 -16.03 -8.67
CA SER A 779 16.77 -17.29 -9.25
C SER A 779 15.91 -17.67 -10.45
N PRO A 780 16.47 -17.85 -11.65
CA PRO A 780 15.70 -18.20 -12.84
C PRO A 780 15.24 -19.67 -12.78
N GLY A 781 14.01 -19.93 -13.21
CA GLY A 781 13.52 -21.28 -13.47
C GLY A 781 12.06 -21.56 -13.14
N ILE A 782 11.67 -22.81 -13.42
CA ILE A 782 10.31 -23.32 -13.17
C ILE A 782 10.20 -23.74 -11.72
N THR A 783 9.09 -23.37 -11.11
CA THR A 783 8.75 -23.72 -9.74
C THR A 783 7.36 -24.35 -9.69
N ILE A 784 7.30 -25.58 -9.18
CA ILE A 784 6.04 -26.27 -8.91
C ILE A 784 5.83 -26.28 -7.41
N TRP A 785 4.76 -25.64 -6.95
CA TRP A 785 4.32 -25.79 -5.57
C TRP A 785 3.09 -26.69 -5.50
N ILE A 786 3.14 -27.67 -4.61
CA ILE A 786 1.93 -28.33 -4.12
C ILE A 786 1.76 -27.81 -2.71
N LYS A 787 0.71 -27.03 -2.51
CA LYS A 787 0.51 -26.27 -1.29
C LYS A 787 -0.90 -26.48 -0.78
N ASP A 788 -0.98 -26.81 0.50
CA ASP A 788 -2.18 -26.61 1.27
C ASP A 788 -2.23 -25.14 1.72
N ALA A 789 -3.39 -24.49 1.63
CA ALA A 789 -3.62 -23.15 2.16
C ALA A 789 -3.05 -22.97 3.58
N MET A 790 -3.03 -24.06 4.35
CA MET A 790 -2.69 -24.12 5.77
C MET A 790 -1.21 -24.43 6.07
N MET A 791 -0.28 -23.84 5.32
CA MET A 791 1.18 -23.80 5.60
C MET A 791 2.01 -25.06 5.24
N ARG A 792 1.45 -26.07 4.57
CA ARG A 792 2.23 -27.19 4.01
C ARG A 792 2.61 -26.91 2.57
N ARG A 793 3.91 -26.98 2.25
CA ARG A 793 4.43 -26.60 0.93
C ARG A 793 5.53 -27.56 0.48
N LEU A 794 5.31 -28.18 -0.67
CA LEU A 794 6.35 -28.86 -1.45
C LEU A 794 6.80 -27.92 -2.55
N HIS A 795 8.09 -27.63 -2.63
CA HIS A 795 8.67 -26.77 -3.66
C HIS A 795 9.61 -27.59 -4.54
N PHE A 796 9.24 -27.83 -5.78
CA PHE A 796 10.11 -28.46 -6.78
C PHE A 796 10.63 -27.39 -7.75
N TYR A 797 11.95 -27.34 -7.94
CA TYR A 797 12.59 -26.33 -8.78
C TYR A 797 13.36 -26.98 -9.93
N ILE A 798 13.16 -26.45 -11.13
CA ILE A 798 14.02 -26.66 -12.29
C ILE A 798 14.71 -25.34 -12.59
N ARG A 799 16.01 -25.26 -12.35
CA ARG A 799 16.84 -24.06 -12.58
C ARG A 799 17.75 -24.27 -13.79
N ASP A 800 18.45 -23.20 -14.15
CA ASP A 800 19.47 -23.18 -15.20
C ASP A 800 20.61 -24.19 -14.96
N ASP A 801 20.96 -24.43 -13.69
CA ASP A 801 22.11 -25.27 -13.31
C ASP A 801 21.75 -26.52 -12.50
N ARG A 802 20.47 -26.70 -12.13
CA ARG A 802 20.07 -27.81 -11.25
C ARG A 802 18.58 -28.10 -11.19
N VAL A 803 18.27 -29.31 -10.72
CA VAL A 803 16.97 -29.67 -10.14
C VAL A 803 17.12 -29.80 -8.62
N SER A 804 16.19 -29.20 -7.88
CA SER A 804 16.23 -29.18 -6.41
C SER A 804 14.84 -29.25 -5.80
N LEU A 805 14.77 -29.59 -4.51
CA LEU A 805 13.53 -29.74 -3.76
C LEU A 805 13.64 -29.00 -2.42
N GLY A 806 12.58 -28.27 -2.07
CA GLY A 806 12.32 -27.76 -0.73
C GLY A 806 11.04 -28.37 -0.16
N LEU A 807 11.03 -28.62 1.14
CA LEU A 807 9.84 -29.02 1.87
C LEU A 807 9.70 -28.15 3.12
N ALA A 808 8.49 -27.63 3.35
CA ALA A 808 8.11 -26.96 4.58
C ALA A 808 6.78 -27.54 5.08
N ASP A 809 6.79 -28.08 6.31
CA ASP A 809 5.60 -28.48 7.04
C ASP A 809 5.64 -27.78 8.40
N GLU A 810 4.75 -26.80 8.59
CA GLU A 810 4.70 -26.01 9.82
C GLU A 810 3.68 -26.53 10.84
N GLU A 811 2.90 -27.57 10.53
CA GLU A 811 1.95 -28.15 11.48
C GLU A 811 2.59 -29.19 12.41
N GLU A 812 3.66 -29.84 11.96
CA GLU A 812 4.46 -30.82 12.71
C GLU A 812 5.91 -30.71 12.21
N PRO A 813 6.94 -30.70 13.08
CA PRO A 813 8.32 -30.66 12.60
C PRO A 813 8.65 -31.97 11.87
N VAL A 814 8.73 -31.92 10.55
CA VAL A 814 9.47 -32.93 9.78
C VAL A 814 10.90 -32.86 10.27
N LYS A 815 11.38 -33.86 11.01
CA LYS A 815 12.80 -33.96 11.40
C LYS A 815 13.60 -34.30 10.14
N PRO A 816 14.36 -33.36 9.56
CA PRO A 816 15.19 -33.68 8.41
C PRO A 816 16.46 -34.34 8.97
N ASN A 817 16.50 -35.67 9.02
CA ASN A 817 17.78 -36.41 9.04
C ASN A 817 18.37 -36.49 7.62
N TRP A 818 18.08 -35.50 6.78
CA TRP A 818 18.65 -35.38 5.45
C TRP A 818 20.02 -34.76 5.62
N GLU A 819 21.07 -35.55 5.46
CA GLU A 819 22.39 -35.01 5.12
C GLU A 819 22.19 -33.95 4.02
N ARG A 820 22.86 -32.79 4.13
CA ARG A 820 22.80 -31.69 3.14
C ARG A 820 22.76 -32.28 1.72
N ASN A 821 21.59 -32.20 1.10
CA ASN A 821 21.22 -33.02 -0.04
C ASN A 821 21.81 -32.42 -1.34
N PRO A 822 22.45 -33.20 -2.22
CA PRO A 822 23.07 -32.66 -3.43
C PRO A 822 21.99 -32.40 -4.49
N ASP A 823 21.78 -31.12 -4.80
CA ASP A 823 21.10 -30.70 -6.01
C ASP A 823 21.54 -31.55 -7.22
N ILE A 824 20.59 -32.00 -8.05
CA ILE A 824 20.95 -32.66 -9.31
C ILE A 824 21.49 -31.60 -10.25
N LYS A 825 22.80 -31.57 -10.48
CA LYS A 825 23.43 -30.61 -11.39
C LYS A 825 23.07 -30.90 -12.84
N CYS A 826 22.69 -29.85 -13.55
CA CYS A 826 22.47 -29.87 -14.99
C CYS A 826 23.73 -29.33 -15.68
N ALA A 827 24.31 -30.09 -16.60
CA ALA A 827 25.49 -29.64 -17.35
C ALA A 827 25.15 -28.48 -18.32
N THR A 828 23.92 -28.48 -18.83
CA THR A 828 23.34 -27.41 -19.64
C THR A 828 21.93 -27.09 -19.15
N PRO A 829 21.45 -25.83 -19.29
CA PRO A 829 20.08 -25.47 -18.93
C PRO A 829 19.05 -26.32 -19.72
N PRO A 830 18.08 -26.96 -19.04
CA PRO A 830 17.09 -27.80 -19.70
C PRO A 830 16.12 -26.96 -20.54
N LYS A 831 15.77 -27.45 -21.73
CA LYS A 831 14.84 -26.79 -22.67
C LYS A 831 13.42 -27.36 -22.62
N SER A 832 13.27 -28.57 -22.08
CA SER A 832 11.97 -29.23 -21.86
C SER A 832 12.01 -30.03 -20.57
N ALA A 833 10.86 -30.26 -19.94
CA ALA A 833 10.73 -31.11 -18.77
C ALA A 833 9.40 -31.86 -18.71
N LYS A 834 9.44 -33.15 -18.39
CA LYS A 834 8.26 -33.93 -17.99
C LYS A 834 8.35 -34.27 -16.51
N LEU A 835 7.26 -34.07 -15.78
CA LEU A 835 7.19 -34.28 -14.33
C LEU A 835 6.06 -35.22 -13.97
N LYS A 836 6.29 -36.07 -12.96
CA LYS A 836 5.28 -36.92 -12.35
C LYS A 836 5.39 -36.88 -10.83
N PHE A 837 4.28 -36.58 -10.17
CA PHE A 837 4.14 -36.57 -8.72
C PHE A 837 3.14 -37.66 -8.32
N ILE A 838 3.49 -38.47 -7.33
CA ILE A 838 2.60 -39.50 -6.78
C ILE A 838 2.51 -39.26 -5.27
N TYR A 839 1.33 -38.89 -4.80
CA TYR A 839 1.04 -38.70 -3.39
C TYR A 839 0.14 -39.82 -2.86
N ASN A 840 0.58 -40.46 -1.78
CA ASN A 840 -0.20 -41.45 -1.04
C ASN A 840 -0.58 -40.87 0.32
N GLU A 841 -1.89 -40.72 0.54
CA GLU A 841 -2.48 -40.09 1.73
C GLU A 841 -2.17 -40.89 3.01
N ASP A 842 -2.36 -42.21 2.97
CA ASP A 842 -2.18 -43.12 4.11
C ASP A 842 -0.73 -43.16 4.61
N LYS A 843 0.21 -43.23 3.67
CA LYS A 843 1.65 -43.20 3.94
C LYS A 843 2.17 -41.78 4.16
N LYS A 844 1.35 -40.76 3.90
CA LYS A 844 1.72 -39.33 3.88
C LYS A 844 2.98 -39.08 3.03
N GLN A 845 3.15 -39.87 1.98
CA GLN A 845 4.40 -39.97 1.22
C GLN A 845 4.21 -39.38 -0.18
N ILE A 846 5.14 -38.54 -0.61
CA ILE A 846 5.21 -38.09 -2.00
C ILE A 846 6.46 -38.60 -2.72
N ARG A 847 6.25 -39.11 -3.94
CA ARG A 847 7.30 -39.53 -4.88
C ARG A 847 7.32 -38.61 -6.08
N ILE A 848 8.51 -38.24 -6.54
CA ILE A 848 8.68 -37.24 -7.61
C ILE A 848 9.63 -37.79 -8.65
N PHE A 849 9.16 -37.82 -9.89
CA PHE A 849 9.92 -38.26 -11.05
C PHE A 849 10.02 -37.11 -12.05
N TYR A 850 11.17 -37.03 -12.72
CA TYR A 850 11.43 -36.02 -13.73
C TYR A 850 12.12 -36.64 -14.94
N GLY A 851 11.96 -36.00 -16.10
CA GLY A 851 12.71 -36.23 -17.32
C GLY A 851 13.00 -34.89 -17.96
N LEU A 852 14.24 -34.65 -18.39
CA LEU A 852 14.68 -33.40 -19.01
C LEU A 852 15.01 -33.64 -20.49
N ASP A 853 14.87 -32.60 -21.31
CA ASP A 853 15.33 -32.59 -22.72
C ASP A 853 14.86 -33.80 -23.54
N GLY A 854 13.54 -33.99 -23.61
CA GLY A 854 12.88 -35.07 -24.35
C GLY A 854 12.75 -36.40 -23.61
N GLN A 855 13.28 -36.53 -22.39
CA GLN A 855 13.15 -37.75 -21.59
C GLN A 855 11.78 -37.89 -20.92
N GLU A 856 11.31 -39.13 -20.78
CA GLU A 856 10.14 -39.46 -19.95
C GLU A 856 10.42 -39.27 -18.46
N ALA A 857 9.37 -38.98 -17.67
CA ALA A 857 9.46 -38.80 -16.22
C ALA A 857 9.64 -40.13 -15.48
N LEU A 858 10.78 -40.79 -15.70
CA LEU A 858 11.14 -42.10 -15.11
C LEU A 858 12.25 -41.99 -14.06
N THR A 859 13.00 -40.88 -14.03
CA THR A 859 14.06 -40.67 -13.03
C THR A 859 13.47 -40.16 -11.74
N GLU A 860 13.47 -41.00 -10.69
CA GLU A 860 13.03 -40.61 -9.36
C GLU A 860 14.07 -39.74 -8.64
N LEU A 861 13.63 -38.63 -8.05
CA LEU A 861 14.48 -37.76 -7.25
C LEU A 861 15.11 -38.53 -6.07
N PRO A 862 16.42 -38.35 -5.79
CA PRO A 862 17.06 -39.02 -4.65
C PRO A 862 16.32 -38.80 -3.32
N HIS A 863 15.82 -37.59 -3.10
CA HIS A 863 15.08 -37.23 -1.89
C HIS A 863 13.74 -37.96 -1.78
N SER A 864 13.10 -38.27 -2.91
CA SER A 864 11.82 -38.99 -2.88
C SER A 864 12.00 -40.50 -2.75
N LYS A 865 13.16 -41.05 -3.14
CA LYS A 865 13.52 -42.48 -2.92
C LYS A 865 13.62 -42.84 -1.44
N VAL A 866 14.16 -41.93 -0.62
CA VAL A 866 14.19 -42.11 0.85
C VAL A 866 12.83 -41.83 1.49
N GLY A 867 11.90 -41.25 0.72
CA GLY A 867 10.54 -40.90 1.11
C GLY A 867 10.43 -39.49 1.66
N ILE A 868 9.65 -38.66 0.96
CA ILE A 868 9.25 -37.34 1.45
C ILE A 868 7.96 -37.55 2.23
N TYR A 869 8.05 -37.50 3.56
CA TYR A 869 6.92 -37.74 4.45
C TYR A 869 6.44 -36.44 5.06
N LEU A 870 5.14 -36.17 4.91
CA LEU A 870 4.45 -35.07 5.59
C LEU A 870 4.03 -35.51 6.99
N GLY A 871 3.97 -34.58 7.95
CA GLY A 871 3.45 -34.88 9.28
C GLY A 871 1.96 -35.25 9.24
N ARG A 872 1.21 -34.65 8.31
CA ARG A 872 -0.24 -34.86 8.13
C ARG A 872 -0.65 -34.94 6.65
N PRO A 873 -1.77 -35.60 6.34
CA PRO A 873 -2.24 -35.69 4.96
C PRO A 873 -2.77 -34.37 4.41
N PHE A 874 -2.64 -34.10 3.11
CA PHE A 874 -3.22 -32.92 2.44
C PHE A 874 -4.72 -32.79 2.72
N THR A 875 -5.22 -31.55 2.83
CA THR A 875 -6.66 -31.29 3.03
C THR A 875 -7.32 -30.86 1.73
N GLU A 876 -8.64 -30.67 1.78
CA GLU A 876 -9.43 -30.17 0.67
C GLU A 876 -8.98 -28.80 0.11
N CYS A 877 -8.12 -28.05 0.81
CA CYS A 877 -7.53 -26.79 0.37
C CYS A 877 -6.30 -26.94 -0.54
N ASN A 878 -5.88 -28.16 -0.87
CA ASN A 878 -4.67 -28.41 -1.63
C ASN A 878 -4.77 -27.89 -3.07
N ALA A 879 -3.79 -27.08 -3.47
CA ALA A 879 -3.67 -26.49 -4.78
C ALA A 879 -2.26 -26.69 -5.35
N VAL A 880 -2.19 -26.78 -6.68
CA VAL A 880 -0.95 -26.81 -7.44
C VAL A 880 -0.69 -25.44 -8.06
N TYR A 881 0.53 -24.93 -7.90
CA TYR A 881 1.00 -23.67 -8.47
C TYR A 881 2.11 -24.00 -9.45
N ILE A 882 1.99 -23.48 -10.66
CA ILE A 882 2.94 -23.66 -11.74
C ILE A 882 3.46 -22.28 -12.10
N MET A 883 4.73 -22.03 -11.79
CA MET A 883 5.30 -20.69 -11.86
C MET A 883 6.61 -20.69 -12.62
N MET A 884 6.88 -19.57 -13.27
CA MET A 884 8.19 -19.23 -13.80
C MET A 884 8.78 -18.08 -12.97
N SER A 885 10.08 -18.14 -12.71
CA SER A 885 10.86 -17.05 -12.13
C SER A 885 11.88 -16.61 -13.18
N ASN A 886 11.86 -15.34 -13.57
CA ASN A 886 12.79 -14.72 -14.52
C ASN A 886 13.11 -15.58 -15.77
N GLY A 887 12.15 -15.66 -16.69
CA GLY A 887 12.28 -16.34 -17.96
C GLY A 887 10.93 -16.66 -18.59
N LYS A 888 10.93 -17.63 -19.51
CA LYS A 888 9.74 -18.06 -20.24
C LYS A 888 9.64 -19.58 -20.27
N VAL A 889 8.42 -20.10 -20.20
CA VAL A 889 8.12 -21.53 -20.35
C VAL A 889 6.80 -21.72 -21.09
N GLY A 890 6.74 -22.73 -21.94
CA GLY A 890 5.51 -23.25 -22.50
C GLY A 890 5.01 -24.45 -21.70
N MET A 891 3.72 -24.47 -21.37
CA MET A 891 3.06 -25.62 -20.76
C MET A 891 2.18 -26.29 -21.81
N ASP A 892 2.36 -27.60 -21.99
CA ASP A 892 1.66 -28.38 -23.02
C ASP A 892 0.60 -29.30 -22.43
N TYR A 893 0.86 -29.84 -21.24
CA TYR A 893 0.05 -30.89 -20.66
C TYR A 893 -0.01 -30.79 -19.13
N PHE A 894 -1.20 -31.03 -18.59
CA PHE A 894 -1.45 -31.28 -17.18
C PHE A 894 -2.47 -32.40 -17.04
N ASP A 895 -2.18 -33.35 -16.16
CA ASP A 895 -3.12 -34.40 -15.77
C ASP A 895 -3.02 -34.62 -14.27
N VAL A 896 -4.16 -34.79 -13.63
CA VAL A 896 -4.25 -35.25 -12.26
C VAL A 896 -5.36 -36.29 -12.18
N LYS A 897 -5.07 -37.42 -11.52
CA LYS A 897 -6.04 -38.48 -11.27
C LYS A 897 -5.96 -38.92 -9.82
N PRO A 898 -7.11 -39.22 -9.18
CA PRO A 898 -7.11 -39.91 -7.90
C PRO A 898 -6.51 -41.30 -8.09
N ILE A 899 -5.77 -41.77 -7.09
CA ILE A 899 -5.33 -43.18 -7.02
C ILE A 899 -5.96 -43.82 -5.80
N GLU A 900 -6.24 -45.11 -5.88
CA GLU A 900 -6.69 -45.85 -4.70
C GLU A 900 -5.58 -45.82 -3.63
N PRO A 901 -5.95 -45.66 -2.34
CA PRO A 901 -4.99 -45.54 -1.23
C PRO A 901 -3.93 -46.64 -1.15
#